data_AF-A0A081CMQ8-F1
#
_entry.id   AF-A0A081CMQ8-F1
#
_cell.length_a   1.000
_cell.length_b   1.000
_cell.length_c   1.000
_cell.angle_alpha   90.00
_cell.angle_beta   90.00
_cell.angle_gamma   90.00
#
_symmetry.space_group_name_H-M   'P 1'
#
loop_
_entity.id
_entity.type
_entity.pdbx_description
1 polymer ?
#
loop_
_entity_poly.entity_id
_entity_poly.type
_entity_poly.pdbx_seq_one_letter_code
_entity_poly.pdbx_strand_id
1 'polypeptide(L)'
;MASTTSATAAHAANSNSSAFKSTELAQLSGVEAAKRAAAYAAVDNHVFPHHEIIGIGSGSTVPYVVERIAQQGAEINAKRWFVPTGFQSRELIINAGLRLGDVDSFPAIDVTIDGADEVDNALNCIKGGGACQLREKVLAEAANEFVVVADYRKNGSQLGTKWLQGIPIEVTPFAYAKVLQNLKKMGSDQAVLRMGKAKAGPVVTDNGNFCIDAPFPEAQMKDPSDLLMRIKLLTGVVEVGLFCNICKSAYFGNEDGTITIKTADGKREPLRRPKQVQCLKARAPLPHLWPEGLDPHAGASSGVFDTAQSSSLPFFPPKPPVPPTRPPHFPFDFDTTRRPPQASLFTMAPMIPGDKYKPYKPIDLPNRTWPTKVQQKAPIWTSVDLRDGNQALINPMSGEQKLKFYQKLVEVGFKEIEVAFPSASDTDFGFVRHIIENNMIPDDVYIQVLTPAREELIRRTFESIKGAKNVILHMYNASSPLFRNVVFSNSQEQTIDLAVKHTKIVRELVDHYSKPENGGTNFKYEYSPETFTQTEMDFAVKICEEVRTAWGKASHDNPIIFNLPATVEVGPPNHYADQIEYFCTHISDRASVIVSLHPHNDRGCAVAASELGMLAGGDRVEGCLFGNGERTGNVDIVTLALNMFSQGIQPGQLDLSDIQSVVDVVSGCNDIPVHPRHPYAGDLVFTAFSGSHQDAIKKGFAAQTKRIADGDNTWEIPYLPIDPLDLGCTYEAVIRVNSQSGKGGVAYLVAQSLGLDLPRRMQVAFYQVIQEVADRTGKEMTSDDITRIFTQTYHLASLEAGRNEGRFALRGYSLSDDLSSSITSEDEHGSGLQTPRHRRFTGKVLHEGKVHELTGTGNGALSALIDAVESTFGLKAEIREYSEHAITKSSSLQTGTNTSSSARGNGSKAQAASYVELIDPAHKEQVGEKKAQGFWGVGIDVDITTASLKAVLSALSNISKPEAVISEAVQATKQ
;
A
#
# COMPACT_ATOMS: atom_id res chain seq x y z
N MET A 1 -4.55 42.59 -31.83
CA MET A 1 -3.26 43.19 -32.21
C MET A 1 -2.23 42.76 -31.17
N ALA A 2 -1.08 42.22 -31.62
CA ALA A 2 0.26 42.09 -31.00
C ALA A 2 0.39 41.99 -29.45
N SER A 3 1.22 41.14 -28.83
CA SER A 3 2.46 40.50 -29.28
C SER A 3 2.87 39.32 -28.38
N THR A 4 3.44 38.31 -29.04
CA THR A 4 4.31 37.21 -28.59
C THR A 4 5.42 37.59 -27.59
N THR A 5 5.64 36.79 -26.52
CA THR A 5 6.94 36.62 -25.78
C THR A 5 6.89 35.54 -24.66
N SER A 6 6.46 34.30 -24.94
CA SER A 6 6.58 33.22 -23.92
C SER A 6 7.05 31.86 -24.46
N ALA A 7 7.39 31.74 -25.74
CA ALA A 7 7.74 30.46 -26.37
C ALA A 7 9.24 30.08 -26.31
N THR A 8 10.11 30.89 -25.71
CA THR A 8 11.58 30.66 -25.76
C THR A 8 12.17 29.85 -24.60
N ALA A 9 11.42 29.53 -23.55
CA ALA A 9 11.96 28.75 -22.42
C ALA A 9 11.70 27.23 -22.50
N ALA A 10 10.70 26.78 -23.29
CA ALA A 10 10.30 25.37 -23.36
C ALA A 10 10.98 24.57 -24.48
N HIS A 11 11.67 25.23 -25.43
CA HIS A 11 12.37 24.56 -26.52
C HIS A 11 13.83 24.18 -26.21
N ALA A 12 14.38 24.58 -25.06
CA ALA A 12 15.74 24.22 -24.66
C ALA A 12 15.84 22.88 -23.90
N ALA A 13 14.72 22.26 -23.50
CA ALA A 13 14.73 21.05 -22.67
C ALA A 13 14.62 19.73 -23.46
N ASN A 14 14.34 19.77 -24.77
CA ASN A 14 14.05 18.57 -25.57
C ASN A 14 15.16 18.15 -26.55
N SER A 15 16.39 18.66 -26.41
CA SER A 15 17.54 18.28 -27.26
C SER A 15 18.67 17.51 -26.57
N ASN A 16 18.51 17.06 -25.32
CA ASN A 16 19.62 16.46 -24.55
C ASN A 16 19.54 14.94 -24.30
N SER A 17 18.68 14.19 -24.99
CA SER A 17 18.61 12.72 -24.82
C SER A 17 19.80 11.94 -25.43
N SER A 18 20.80 12.62 -26.02
CA SER A 18 22.03 11.99 -26.55
C SER A 18 23.30 12.22 -25.71
N ALA A 19 23.23 12.90 -24.56
CA ALA A 19 24.39 13.58 -23.97
C ALA A 19 25.33 12.79 -23.03
N PHE A 20 25.12 11.50 -22.77
CA PHE A 20 26.04 10.73 -21.90
C PHE A 20 26.85 9.63 -22.62
N LYS A 21 26.82 9.59 -23.97
CA LYS A 21 27.87 8.93 -24.74
C LYS A 21 29.02 9.91 -24.94
N SER A 22 30.24 9.48 -24.64
CA SER A 22 31.49 10.24 -24.74
C SER A 22 31.51 11.23 -25.92
N THR A 23 31.21 12.51 -25.67
CA THR A 23 31.30 13.61 -26.65
C THR A 23 31.57 14.92 -25.92
N GLU A 24 32.28 15.84 -26.59
CA GLU A 24 32.79 17.11 -26.06
C GLU A 24 31.75 17.92 -25.25
N LEU A 25 32.16 18.38 -24.06
CA LEU A 25 31.33 19.20 -23.16
C LEU A 25 30.84 20.47 -23.84
N ALA A 26 29.51 20.67 -23.92
CA ALA A 26 28.90 21.90 -24.39
C ALA A 26 29.41 23.13 -23.60
N GLN A 27 29.72 24.22 -24.31
CA GLN A 27 30.06 25.51 -23.72
C GLN A 27 28.80 26.14 -23.09
N LEU A 28 28.62 25.97 -21.78
CA LEU A 28 27.62 26.70 -21.00
C LEU A 28 28.08 28.15 -20.79
N SER A 29 27.15 29.11 -20.81
CA SER A 29 27.42 30.52 -20.52
C SER A 29 26.60 31.01 -19.32
N GLY A 30 27.09 32.04 -18.63
CA GLY A 30 26.40 32.70 -17.52
C GLY A 30 26.16 31.80 -16.31
N VAL A 31 24.94 31.86 -15.76
CA VAL A 31 24.54 31.20 -14.50
C VAL A 31 24.73 29.68 -14.52
N GLU A 32 24.45 29.01 -15.65
CA GLU A 32 24.57 27.56 -15.73
C GLU A 32 26.03 27.09 -15.68
N ALA A 33 26.95 27.85 -16.27
CA ALA A 33 28.39 27.62 -16.13
C ALA A 33 28.84 27.77 -14.67
N ALA A 34 28.28 28.77 -13.96
CA ALA A 34 28.56 29.01 -12.56
C ALA A 34 28.06 27.86 -11.67
N LYS A 35 26.81 27.41 -11.84
CA LYS A 35 26.25 26.25 -11.13
C LYS A 35 27.09 24.99 -11.33
N ARG A 36 27.48 24.70 -12.59
CA ARG A 36 28.32 23.56 -12.91
C ARG A 36 29.68 23.64 -12.23
N ALA A 37 30.33 24.80 -12.23
CA ALA A 37 31.61 25.00 -11.57
C ALA A 37 31.54 24.74 -10.06
N ALA A 38 30.51 25.25 -9.38
CA ALA A 38 30.29 25.02 -7.95
C ALA A 38 30.06 23.53 -7.64
N ALA A 39 29.16 22.89 -8.38
CA ALA A 39 28.84 21.48 -8.21
C ALA A 39 30.05 20.58 -8.43
N TYR A 40 30.84 20.85 -9.48
CA TYR A 40 32.03 20.08 -9.80
C TYR A 40 33.07 20.17 -8.69
N ALA A 41 33.34 21.39 -8.20
CA ALA A 41 34.30 21.58 -7.13
C ALA A 41 33.85 20.95 -5.81
N ALA A 42 32.56 21.00 -5.48
CA ALA A 42 32.02 20.33 -4.30
C ALA A 42 32.21 18.81 -4.39
N VAL A 43 31.87 18.20 -5.53
CA VAL A 43 32.05 16.75 -5.74
C VAL A 43 33.52 16.35 -5.69
N ASP A 44 34.41 17.11 -6.35
CA ASP A 44 35.84 16.82 -6.38
C ASP A 44 36.51 16.91 -5.00
N ASN A 45 35.97 17.73 -4.09
CA ASN A 45 36.51 17.96 -2.75
C ASN A 45 35.86 17.11 -1.66
N HIS A 46 34.65 16.58 -1.88
CA HIS A 46 33.87 15.91 -0.81
C HIS A 46 33.36 14.51 -1.18
N VAL A 47 33.47 14.06 -2.44
CA VAL A 47 33.05 12.71 -2.84
C VAL A 47 34.26 11.84 -3.17
N PHE A 48 34.77 11.13 -2.16
CA PHE A 48 35.98 10.33 -2.26
C PHE A 48 35.71 8.86 -2.61
N PRO A 49 36.67 8.14 -3.23
CA PRO A 49 36.49 6.74 -3.64
C PRO A 49 36.08 5.75 -2.53
N HIS A 50 36.32 6.08 -1.26
CA HIS A 50 35.96 5.25 -0.11
C HIS A 50 34.55 5.51 0.44
N HIS A 51 33.87 6.59 0.02
CA HIS A 51 32.47 6.82 0.37
C HIS A 51 31.59 5.79 -0.33
N GLU A 52 30.66 5.22 0.41
CA GLU A 52 29.70 4.20 -0.02
C GLU A 52 28.28 4.77 -0.09
N ILE A 53 27.88 5.66 0.82
CA ILE A 53 26.52 6.20 0.89
C ILE A 53 26.56 7.71 0.66
N ILE A 54 25.91 8.18 -0.42
CA ILE A 54 25.94 9.59 -0.82
C ILE A 54 24.52 10.16 -0.91
N GLY A 55 24.24 11.20 -0.15
CA GLY A 55 22.99 11.95 -0.25
C GLY A 55 23.00 12.91 -1.44
N ILE A 56 21.96 12.86 -2.26
CA ILE A 56 21.76 13.73 -3.43
C ILE A 56 20.58 14.65 -3.15
N GLY A 57 20.90 15.94 -3.02
CA GLY A 57 19.97 17.01 -2.79
C GLY A 57 19.02 17.32 -3.95
N SER A 58 18.29 18.42 -3.87
CA SER A 58 17.35 18.87 -4.90
C SER A 58 17.65 20.29 -5.38
N GLY A 59 17.11 20.66 -6.54
CA GLY A 59 17.21 22.00 -7.11
C GLY A 59 18.15 22.14 -8.31
N SER A 60 18.13 23.32 -8.93
CA SER A 60 18.72 23.54 -10.27
C SER A 60 20.24 23.40 -10.39
N THR A 61 20.98 23.30 -9.28
CA THR A 61 22.43 23.09 -9.28
C THR A 61 22.80 21.60 -9.17
N VAL A 62 21.90 20.77 -8.62
CA VAL A 62 22.15 19.36 -8.33
C VAL A 62 22.32 18.46 -9.57
N PRO A 63 21.68 18.73 -10.74
CA PRO A 63 21.99 17.96 -11.95
C PRO A 63 23.50 17.91 -12.26
N TYR A 64 24.24 19.00 -12.02
CA TYR A 64 25.68 19.04 -12.23
C TYR A 64 26.50 18.27 -11.18
N VAL A 65 25.94 18.06 -9.98
CA VAL A 65 26.53 17.19 -8.94
C VAL A 65 26.49 15.74 -9.44
N VAL A 66 25.31 15.30 -9.89
CA VAL A 66 25.12 13.94 -10.44
C VAL A 66 25.95 13.73 -11.71
N GLU A 67 26.00 14.74 -12.59
CA GLU A 67 26.87 14.73 -13.78
C GLU A 67 28.34 14.51 -13.40
N ARG A 68 28.84 15.23 -12.38
CA ARG A 68 30.23 15.08 -11.94
C ARG A 68 30.51 13.74 -11.26
N ILE A 69 29.57 13.24 -10.46
CA ILE A 69 29.66 11.90 -9.86
C ILE A 69 29.75 10.84 -10.95
N ALA A 70 28.90 10.90 -11.98
CA ALA A 70 28.94 9.95 -13.10
C ALA A 70 30.30 9.96 -13.83
N GLN A 71 30.93 11.14 -13.96
CA GLN A 71 32.28 11.27 -14.54
C GLN A 71 33.40 10.64 -13.71
N GLN A 72 33.18 10.30 -12.43
CA GLN A 72 34.17 9.57 -11.62
C GLN A 72 34.36 8.11 -12.12
N GLY A 73 33.42 7.60 -12.92
CA GLY A 73 33.53 6.30 -13.58
C GLY A 73 32.64 5.21 -12.98
N ALA A 74 32.19 4.29 -13.84
CA ALA A 74 31.24 3.23 -13.48
C ALA A 74 31.79 2.27 -12.41
N GLU A 75 33.10 1.96 -12.42
CA GLU A 75 33.71 1.04 -11.45
C GLU A 75 33.66 1.56 -10.01
N ILE A 76 33.95 2.85 -9.82
CA ILE A 76 33.91 3.49 -8.50
C ILE A 76 32.46 3.61 -8.03
N ASN A 77 31.56 4.02 -8.92
CA ASN A 77 30.14 4.21 -8.58
C ASN A 77 29.37 2.90 -8.40
N ALA A 78 29.84 1.78 -8.96
CA ALA A 78 29.19 0.48 -8.79
C ALA A 78 29.12 -0.01 -7.34
N LYS A 79 29.93 0.54 -6.44
CA LYS A 79 29.94 0.19 -5.00
C LYS A 79 29.14 1.17 -4.13
N ARG A 80 28.60 2.23 -4.72
CA ARG A 80 27.95 3.33 -3.98
C ARG A 80 26.44 3.26 -4.07
N TRP A 81 25.78 3.75 -3.03
CA TRP A 81 24.34 3.99 -2.97
C TRP A 81 24.07 5.49 -2.89
N PHE A 82 23.07 5.94 -3.64
CA PHE A 82 22.70 7.35 -3.75
C PHE A 82 21.30 7.56 -3.20
N VAL A 83 21.19 8.34 -2.13
CA VAL A 83 19.93 8.57 -1.39
C VAL A 83 19.35 9.93 -1.81
N PRO A 84 18.14 10.01 -2.39
CA PRO A 84 17.57 11.26 -2.89
C PRO A 84 16.83 12.06 -1.80
N THR A 85 16.91 13.40 -1.86
CA THR A 85 16.06 14.28 -1.03
C THR A 85 14.65 14.51 -1.58
N GLY A 86 14.32 14.04 -2.79
CA GLY A 86 12.99 14.20 -3.37
C GLY A 86 12.86 13.57 -4.76
N PHE A 87 11.71 13.78 -5.41
CA PHE A 87 11.43 13.19 -6.73
C PHE A 87 12.47 13.58 -7.80
N GLN A 88 12.87 14.86 -7.87
CA GLN A 88 13.84 15.33 -8.87
C GLN A 88 15.18 14.60 -8.77
N SER A 89 15.69 14.43 -7.55
CA SER A 89 17.00 13.82 -7.35
C SER A 89 17.00 12.31 -7.54
N ARG A 90 15.87 11.66 -7.20
CA ARG A 90 15.63 10.27 -7.58
C ARG A 90 15.75 10.07 -9.09
N GLU A 91 15.09 10.90 -9.88
CA GLU A 91 15.14 10.83 -11.35
C GLU A 91 16.56 11.09 -11.88
N LEU A 92 17.30 12.03 -11.30
CA LEU A 92 18.69 12.28 -11.70
C LEU A 92 19.58 11.06 -11.46
N ILE A 93 19.45 10.40 -10.31
CA ILE A 93 20.20 9.17 -9.98
C ILE A 93 19.89 8.06 -10.98
N ILE A 94 18.61 7.80 -11.24
CA ILE A 94 18.16 6.74 -12.16
C ILE A 94 18.67 7.02 -13.58
N ASN A 95 18.49 8.24 -14.08
CA ASN A 95 18.91 8.61 -15.43
C ASN A 95 20.44 8.58 -15.62
N ALA A 96 21.21 8.75 -14.54
CA ALA A 96 22.66 8.62 -14.56
C ALA A 96 23.16 7.16 -14.43
N GLY A 97 22.26 6.17 -14.28
CA GLY A 97 22.62 4.77 -14.10
C GLY A 97 23.29 4.47 -12.75
N LEU A 98 23.00 5.29 -11.73
CA LEU A 98 23.54 5.15 -10.38
C LEU A 98 22.60 4.32 -9.49
N ARG A 99 23.12 3.63 -8.47
CA ARG A 99 22.30 2.79 -7.58
C ARG A 99 21.49 3.65 -6.61
N LEU A 100 20.16 3.53 -6.70
CA LEU A 100 19.24 4.25 -5.83
C LEU A 100 19.17 3.60 -4.44
N GLY A 101 19.39 4.38 -3.39
CA GLY A 101 19.19 3.99 -1.99
C GLY A 101 18.07 4.79 -1.33
N ASP A 102 17.77 4.45 -0.08
CA ASP A 102 16.78 5.14 0.77
C ASP A 102 17.36 5.33 2.19
N VAL A 103 16.94 6.39 2.88
CA VAL A 103 17.45 6.72 4.22
C VAL A 103 17.03 5.69 5.28
N ASP A 104 15.92 4.98 5.09
CA ASP A 104 15.50 3.89 5.98
C ASP A 104 16.48 2.71 5.94
N SER A 105 17.11 2.50 4.79
CA SER A 105 18.15 1.48 4.62
C SER A 105 19.54 1.97 5.04
N PHE A 106 19.75 3.30 5.03
CA PHE A 106 21.04 3.93 5.29
C PHE A 106 20.88 5.15 6.22
N PRO A 107 20.73 4.93 7.55
CA PRO A 107 20.53 6.01 8.52
C PRO A 107 21.80 6.85 8.79
N ALA A 108 22.96 6.42 8.27
CA ALA A 108 24.21 7.17 8.29
C ALA A 108 24.72 7.34 6.85
N ILE A 109 25.01 8.57 6.45
CA ILE A 109 25.41 8.96 5.11
C ILE A 109 26.82 9.55 5.16
N ASP A 110 27.70 9.19 4.23
CA ASP A 110 29.08 9.69 4.24
C ASP A 110 29.12 11.18 3.91
N VAL A 111 28.41 11.59 2.85
CA VAL A 111 28.32 12.97 2.41
C VAL A 111 26.98 13.24 1.75
N THR A 112 26.35 14.36 2.07
CA THR A 112 25.18 14.87 1.35
C THR A 112 25.55 16.18 0.65
N ILE A 113 25.34 16.24 -0.66
CA ILE A 113 25.51 17.48 -1.45
C ILE A 113 24.15 17.97 -1.92
N ASP A 114 23.78 19.20 -1.56
CA ASP A 114 22.44 19.73 -1.82
C ASP A 114 22.45 21.19 -2.30
N GLY A 115 21.40 21.58 -3.02
CA GLY A 115 21.14 22.97 -3.33
C GLY A 115 20.63 23.76 -2.13
N ALA A 116 20.73 25.09 -2.20
CA ALA A 116 20.02 26.00 -1.30
C ALA A 116 19.24 27.03 -2.11
N ASP A 117 18.27 27.69 -1.47
CA ASP A 117 17.55 28.84 -2.03
C ASP A 117 18.28 30.15 -1.68
N GLU A 118 18.82 30.24 -0.48
CA GLU A 118 19.72 31.30 -0.01
C GLU A 118 20.65 30.76 1.08
N VAL A 119 21.87 31.29 1.17
CA VAL A 119 22.87 30.95 2.19
C VAL A 119 23.48 32.24 2.75
N ASP A 120 23.58 32.37 4.07
CA ASP A 120 24.17 33.53 4.73
C ASP A 120 25.69 33.41 4.96
N ASN A 121 26.26 34.34 5.75
CA ASN A 121 27.68 34.33 6.10
C ASN A 121 28.07 33.30 7.16
N ALA A 122 27.11 32.81 7.94
CA ALA A 122 27.29 31.81 8.98
C ALA A 122 26.94 30.38 8.50
N LEU A 123 26.78 30.19 7.19
CA LEU A 123 26.37 28.93 6.55
C LEU A 123 24.95 28.47 6.94
N ASN A 124 24.11 29.34 7.49
CA ASN A 124 22.68 29.04 7.59
C ASN A 124 22.06 29.12 6.21
N CYS A 125 21.09 28.25 5.92
CA CYS A 125 20.45 28.17 4.61
C CYS A 125 18.93 28.29 4.72
N ILE A 126 18.32 28.98 3.75
CA ILE A 126 16.93 28.75 3.36
C ILE A 126 16.91 27.67 2.29
N LYS A 127 16.06 26.67 2.50
CA LYS A 127 15.83 25.50 1.65
C LYS A 127 14.34 25.17 1.61
N GLY A 128 13.89 24.29 0.71
CA GLY A 128 12.48 23.97 0.54
C GLY A 128 11.74 24.77 -0.53
N GLY A 129 12.43 25.52 -1.40
CA GLY A 129 11.84 26.14 -2.58
C GLY A 129 11.16 25.12 -3.51
N GLY A 130 11.69 23.89 -3.56
CA GLY A 130 11.09 22.73 -4.23
C GLY A 130 10.07 21.94 -3.40
N ALA A 131 9.74 22.38 -2.18
CA ALA A 131 8.84 21.70 -1.25
C ALA A 131 9.34 20.31 -0.77
N CYS A 132 10.66 20.14 -0.63
CA CYS A 132 11.33 18.91 -0.20
C CYS A 132 12.02 19.05 1.18
N GLN A 133 11.77 20.14 1.93
CA GLN A 133 12.57 20.53 3.09
C GLN A 133 12.71 19.48 4.18
N LEU A 134 11.68 18.65 4.45
CA LEU A 134 11.77 17.59 5.44
C LEU A 134 12.81 16.55 5.04
N ARG A 135 12.71 16.01 3.83
CA ARG A 135 13.65 15.00 3.32
C ARG A 135 15.05 15.57 3.14
N GLU A 136 15.15 16.82 2.67
CA GLU A 136 16.42 17.56 2.62
C GLU A 136 17.08 17.65 4.00
N LYS A 137 16.31 17.89 5.08
CA LYS A 137 16.86 18.01 6.43
C LYS A 137 17.25 16.68 7.04
N VAL A 138 16.44 15.65 6.82
CA VAL A 138 16.77 14.28 7.24
C VAL A 138 18.11 13.83 6.65
N LEU A 139 18.33 14.04 5.35
CA LEU A 139 19.61 13.68 4.70
C LEU A 139 20.78 14.57 5.14
N ALA A 140 20.52 15.84 5.48
CA ALA A 140 21.53 16.73 6.03
C ALA A 140 21.97 16.32 7.44
N GLU A 141 21.04 15.86 8.28
CA GLU A 141 21.32 15.40 9.64
C GLU A 141 21.94 13.99 9.67
N ALA A 142 21.55 13.11 8.74
CA ALA A 142 22.13 11.77 8.60
C ALA A 142 23.56 11.78 8.03
N ALA A 143 24.01 12.91 7.45
CA ALA A 143 25.31 13.01 6.81
C ALA A 143 26.43 13.37 7.79
N ASN A 144 27.55 12.66 7.68
CA ASN A 144 28.80 13.06 8.35
C ASN A 144 29.29 14.43 7.84
N GLU A 145 29.08 14.70 6.56
CA GLU A 145 29.36 15.99 5.94
C GLU A 145 28.20 16.47 5.06
N PHE A 146 27.60 17.61 5.42
CA PHE A 146 26.58 18.29 4.62
C PHE A 146 27.17 19.50 3.89
N VAL A 147 27.12 19.46 2.56
CA VAL A 147 27.71 20.44 1.64
C VAL A 147 26.63 21.08 0.78
N VAL A 148 26.68 22.41 0.66
CA VAL A 148 25.73 23.18 -0.14
C VAL A 148 26.35 23.65 -1.46
N VAL A 149 25.62 23.57 -2.56
CA VAL A 149 26.02 24.07 -3.88
C VAL A 149 25.00 25.08 -4.42
N ALA A 150 25.49 26.23 -4.88
CA ALA A 150 24.64 27.30 -5.38
C ALA A 150 25.35 28.19 -6.42
N ASP A 151 24.58 29.05 -7.09
CA ASP A 151 25.15 30.16 -7.87
C ASP A 151 25.27 31.44 -7.01
N TYR A 152 26.09 32.38 -7.46
CA TYR A 152 26.41 33.62 -6.74
C TYR A 152 25.19 34.44 -6.29
N ARG A 153 24.03 34.33 -6.95
CA ARG A 153 22.82 35.11 -6.57
C ARG A 153 22.21 34.64 -5.26
N LYS A 154 22.51 33.39 -4.85
CA LYS A 154 22.05 32.79 -3.60
C LYS A 154 23.01 33.02 -2.42
N ASN A 155 24.14 33.68 -2.67
CA ASN A 155 25.12 34.05 -1.65
C ASN A 155 24.71 35.37 -0.97
N GLY A 156 23.98 35.27 0.14
CA GLY A 156 23.51 36.40 0.93
C GLY A 156 24.46 36.76 2.09
N SER A 157 24.34 38.00 2.59
CA SER A 157 24.95 38.39 3.86
C SER A 157 24.12 37.94 5.05
N GLN A 158 22.79 37.89 4.88
CA GLN A 158 21.78 37.49 5.85
C GLN A 158 20.63 36.80 5.10
N LEU A 159 20.02 35.79 5.71
CA LEU A 159 18.85 35.10 5.14
C LEU A 159 17.65 36.04 4.99
N GLY A 160 16.86 35.84 3.93
CA GLY A 160 15.66 36.63 3.64
C GLY A 160 15.94 37.89 2.81
N THR A 161 17.19 38.14 2.40
CA THR A 161 17.56 39.31 1.58
C THR A 161 17.61 38.99 0.09
N LYS A 162 17.91 37.74 -0.28
CA LYS A 162 17.90 37.24 -1.66
C LYS A 162 16.68 36.37 -1.95
N TRP A 163 16.20 35.62 -0.97
CA TRP A 163 14.99 34.78 -1.09
C TRP A 163 13.78 35.46 -0.46
N LEU A 164 13.11 36.32 -1.25
CA LEU A 164 11.98 37.13 -0.78
C LEU A 164 10.67 36.37 -0.64
N GLN A 165 10.57 35.15 -1.19
CA GLN A 165 9.37 34.33 -1.08
C GLN A 165 9.08 33.91 0.37
N GLY A 166 10.08 33.95 1.25
CA GLY A 166 9.96 33.60 2.66
C GLY A 166 10.34 32.15 2.96
N ILE A 167 10.36 31.82 4.24
CA ILE A 167 10.75 30.50 4.73
C ILE A 167 9.69 29.47 4.32
N PRO A 168 10.06 28.40 3.59
CA PRO A 168 9.15 27.30 3.32
C PRO A 168 8.87 26.51 4.60
N ILE A 169 7.60 26.26 4.94
CA ILE A 169 7.20 25.53 6.15
C ILE A 169 6.26 24.41 5.75
N GLU A 170 6.67 23.18 5.99
CA GLU A 170 5.85 21.99 5.80
C GLU A 170 4.85 21.87 6.95
N VAL A 171 3.56 21.73 6.65
CA VAL A 171 2.49 21.69 7.64
C VAL A 171 1.49 20.59 7.32
N THR A 172 0.95 19.95 8.36
CA THR A 172 -0.10 18.95 8.20
C THR A 172 -1.34 19.59 7.55
N PRO A 173 -1.95 18.99 6.51
CA PRO A 173 -3.00 19.63 5.73
C PRO A 173 -4.19 20.15 6.55
N PHE A 174 -4.64 19.44 7.59
CA PHE A 174 -5.78 19.90 8.40
C PHE A 174 -5.46 21.11 9.30
N ALA A 175 -4.18 21.33 9.63
CA ALA A 175 -3.75 22.37 10.57
C ALA A 175 -3.26 23.65 9.88
N TYR A 176 -3.13 23.67 8.55
CA TYR A 176 -2.47 24.75 7.81
C TYR A 176 -3.06 26.13 8.14
N ALA A 177 -4.40 26.25 8.24
CA ALA A 177 -5.06 27.51 8.51
C ALA A 177 -4.69 28.07 9.89
N LYS A 178 -4.56 27.18 10.89
CA LYS A 178 -4.15 27.56 12.25
C LYS A 178 -2.68 27.97 12.30
N VAL A 179 -1.80 27.19 11.66
CA VAL A 179 -0.37 27.52 11.57
C VAL A 179 -0.17 28.84 10.83
N LEU A 180 -0.88 29.07 9.73
CA LEU A 180 -0.86 30.32 8.97
C LEU A 180 -1.23 31.53 9.85
N GLN A 181 -2.27 31.40 10.69
CA GLN A 181 -2.64 32.44 11.64
C GLN A 181 -1.55 32.68 12.70
N ASN A 182 -0.93 31.62 13.21
CA ASN A 182 0.13 31.73 14.21
C ASN A 182 1.39 32.41 13.62
N LEU A 183 1.78 32.07 12.40
CA LEU A 183 2.90 32.69 11.69
C LEU A 183 2.68 34.19 11.47
N LYS A 184 1.46 34.60 11.12
CA LYS A 184 1.08 36.02 11.06
C LYS A 184 1.25 36.71 12.40
N LYS A 185 0.78 36.08 13.49
CA LYS A 185 0.98 36.61 14.86
C LYS A 185 2.44 36.68 15.29
N MET A 186 3.31 35.83 14.73
CA MET A 186 4.76 35.86 14.94
C MET A 186 5.47 36.93 14.11
N GLY A 187 4.74 37.70 13.29
CA GLY A 187 5.26 38.81 12.49
C GLY A 187 5.52 38.47 11.02
N SER A 188 5.04 37.33 10.53
CA SER A 188 5.01 37.01 9.10
C SER A 188 3.65 37.38 8.50
N ASP A 189 3.36 38.67 8.38
CA ASP A 189 2.04 39.18 7.97
C ASP A 189 1.59 38.66 6.59
N GLN A 190 2.57 38.43 5.71
CA GLN A 190 2.38 37.95 4.35
C GLN A 190 2.51 36.42 4.22
N ALA A 191 2.49 35.67 5.33
CA ALA A 191 2.48 34.22 5.28
C ALA A 191 1.30 33.72 4.42
N VAL A 192 1.58 32.82 3.47
CA VAL A 192 0.60 32.34 2.49
C VAL A 192 0.77 30.84 2.22
N LEU A 193 -0.34 30.13 2.03
CA LEU A 193 -0.33 28.76 1.54
C LEU A 193 0.20 28.74 0.10
N ARG A 194 1.26 27.97 -0.17
CA ARG A 194 1.88 27.88 -1.50
C ARG A 194 0.94 27.12 -2.45
N MET A 195 0.49 27.78 -3.51
CA MET A 195 -0.38 27.18 -4.53
C MET A 195 0.42 26.52 -5.67
N GLY A 196 -0.09 25.40 -6.19
CA GLY A 196 0.49 24.74 -7.36
C GLY A 196 0.39 25.60 -8.62
N LYS A 197 1.43 25.60 -9.46
CA LYS A 197 1.44 26.41 -10.71
C LYS A 197 0.75 25.73 -11.90
N ALA A 198 0.78 24.40 -11.97
CA ALA A 198 0.24 23.60 -13.07
C ALA A 198 -0.81 22.57 -12.58
N LYS A 199 -1.39 22.80 -11.40
CA LYS A 199 -2.47 21.98 -10.82
C LYS A 199 -3.43 22.86 -10.01
N ALA A 200 -4.67 22.42 -9.87
CA ALA A 200 -5.61 23.03 -8.92
C ALA A 200 -5.23 22.60 -7.49
N GLY A 201 -5.19 23.56 -6.56
CA GLY A 201 -4.91 23.32 -5.14
C GLY A 201 -3.46 23.62 -4.69
N PRO A 202 -3.17 23.43 -3.39
CA PRO A 202 -1.88 23.74 -2.79
C PRO A 202 -0.76 22.81 -3.27
N VAL A 203 0.48 23.28 -3.15
CA VAL A 203 1.67 22.41 -3.28
C VAL A 203 1.59 21.34 -2.19
N VAL A 204 1.76 20.09 -2.62
CA VAL A 204 1.81 18.92 -1.74
C VAL A 204 3.25 18.42 -1.79
N THR A 205 3.88 18.26 -0.62
CA THR A 205 5.26 17.76 -0.50
C THR A 205 5.33 16.27 -0.82
N ASP A 206 6.53 15.73 -1.00
CA ASP A 206 6.78 14.28 -1.16
C ASP A 206 6.36 13.45 0.07
N ASN A 207 5.90 14.10 1.15
CA ASN A 207 5.37 13.46 2.36
C ASN A 207 3.85 13.69 2.53
N GLY A 208 3.17 14.23 1.52
CA GLY A 208 1.72 14.44 1.55
C GLY A 208 1.26 15.68 2.32
N ASN A 209 2.17 16.56 2.74
CA ASN A 209 1.85 17.75 3.53
C ASN A 209 1.71 19.01 2.66
N PHE A 210 1.17 20.08 3.24
CA PHE A 210 1.11 21.39 2.59
C PHE A 210 2.35 22.23 2.89
N CYS A 211 2.64 23.21 2.02
CA CYS A 211 3.74 24.14 2.22
C CYS A 211 3.21 25.57 2.39
N ILE A 212 3.62 26.25 3.46
CA ILE A 212 3.40 27.69 3.66
C ILE A 212 4.71 28.43 3.34
N ASP A 213 4.60 29.54 2.63
CA ASP A 213 5.69 30.50 2.43
C ASP A 213 5.53 31.64 3.44
N ALA A 214 6.49 31.76 4.37
CA ALA A 214 6.42 32.70 5.48
C ALA A 214 7.59 33.71 5.43
N PRO A 215 7.39 34.90 4.82
CA PRO A 215 8.39 35.97 4.86
C PRO A 215 8.42 36.64 6.23
N PHE A 216 9.60 36.77 6.83
CA PHE A 216 9.80 37.47 8.10
C PHE A 216 10.66 38.73 7.89
N PRO A 217 10.45 39.80 8.68
CA PRO A 217 11.29 41.00 8.63
C PRO A 217 12.77 40.68 8.90
N GLU A 218 13.69 41.43 8.29
CA GLU A 218 15.14 41.26 8.47
C GLU A 218 15.58 41.25 9.94
N ALA A 219 14.88 42.02 10.79
CA ALA A 219 15.15 42.06 12.23
C ALA A 219 14.95 40.69 12.91
N GLN A 220 13.96 39.91 12.48
CA GLN A 220 13.69 38.56 13.00
C GLN A 220 14.60 37.50 12.36
N MET A 221 15.06 37.74 11.13
CA MET A 221 16.00 36.85 10.42
C MET A 221 17.45 36.99 10.90
N LYS A 222 17.73 37.80 11.94
CA LYS A 222 19.08 37.96 12.51
C LYS A 222 19.52 36.72 13.29
N ASP A 223 18.57 36.03 13.90
CA ASP A 223 18.79 34.76 14.59
C ASP A 223 17.89 33.69 13.95
N PRO A 224 18.33 33.10 12.82
CA PRO A 224 17.53 32.09 12.14
C PRO A 224 17.37 30.81 12.97
N SER A 225 18.26 30.54 13.93
CA SER A 225 18.16 29.36 14.80
C SER A 225 17.03 29.51 15.83
N ASP A 226 16.91 30.67 16.48
CA ASP A 226 15.78 30.97 17.36
C ASP A 226 14.45 30.95 16.59
N LEU A 227 14.42 31.60 15.41
CA LEU A 227 13.21 31.63 14.59
C LEU A 227 12.80 30.23 14.12
N LEU A 228 13.76 29.39 13.71
CA LEU A 228 13.54 27.98 13.41
C LEU A 228 12.87 27.26 14.58
N MET A 229 13.41 27.36 15.80
CA MET A 229 12.86 26.71 16.99
C MET A 229 11.44 27.17 17.29
N ARG A 230 11.19 28.48 17.27
CA ARG A 230 9.85 29.04 17.54
C ARG A 230 8.81 28.56 16.53
N ILE A 231 9.16 28.49 15.24
CA ILE A 231 8.25 27.99 14.20
C ILE A 231 8.03 26.49 14.36
N LYS A 232 9.11 25.71 14.57
CA LYS A 232 9.05 24.24 14.69
C LYS A 232 8.18 23.78 15.87
N LEU A 233 8.10 24.58 16.94
CA LEU A 233 7.27 24.29 18.11
C LEU A 233 5.76 24.54 17.89
N LEU A 234 5.35 25.13 16.78
CA LEU A 234 3.92 25.28 16.47
C LEU A 234 3.29 23.92 16.14
N THR A 235 2.23 23.54 16.88
CA THR A 235 1.44 22.34 16.57
C THR A 235 0.92 22.39 15.14
N GLY A 236 1.22 21.34 14.35
CA GLY A 236 0.88 21.24 12.94
C GLY A 236 2.00 21.62 11.97
N VAL A 237 3.13 22.17 12.46
CA VAL A 237 4.37 22.28 11.67
C VAL A 237 5.09 20.94 11.67
N VAL A 238 5.32 20.41 10.47
CA VAL A 238 6.08 19.18 10.25
C VAL A 238 7.57 19.50 10.16
N GLU A 239 7.97 20.47 9.33
CA GLU A 239 9.36 20.92 9.22
C GLU A 239 9.47 22.35 8.66
N VAL A 240 10.60 23.01 8.93
CA VAL A 240 10.88 24.39 8.54
C VAL A 240 12.10 24.41 7.62
N GLY A 241 12.03 25.17 6.53
CA GLY A 241 13.08 25.33 5.53
C GLY A 241 14.33 26.11 5.99
N LEU A 242 14.58 26.23 7.30
CA LEU A 242 15.79 26.83 7.86
C LEU A 242 16.78 25.75 8.31
N PHE A 243 17.98 25.76 7.74
CA PHE A 243 19.05 24.83 8.04
C PHE A 243 20.15 25.60 8.75
N CYS A 244 20.15 25.54 10.08
CA CYS A 244 21.07 26.30 10.93
C CYS A 244 22.07 25.35 11.58
N ASN A 245 23.35 25.74 11.62
CA ASN A 245 24.43 24.99 12.27
C ASN A 245 24.70 23.55 11.73
N ILE A 246 24.19 23.19 10.54
CA ILE A 246 24.38 21.84 9.94
C ILE A 246 25.36 21.88 8.75
N CYS A 247 25.36 22.95 7.96
CA CYS A 247 26.20 23.07 6.77
C CYS A 247 27.68 23.24 7.11
N LYS A 248 28.53 22.36 6.59
CA LYS A 248 29.99 22.41 6.81
C LYS A 248 30.69 23.31 5.79
N SER A 249 30.22 23.29 4.54
CA SER A 249 30.79 24.08 3.46
C SER A 249 29.72 24.44 2.42
N ALA A 250 29.83 25.62 1.84
CA ALA A 250 28.97 26.09 0.74
C ALA A 250 29.82 26.60 -0.44
N TYR A 251 29.53 26.09 -1.62
CA TYR A 251 30.20 26.40 -2.89
C TYR A 251 29.30 27.28 -3.76
N PHE A 252 29.80 28.44 -4.14
CA PHE A 252 29.11 29.39 -5.01
C PHE A 252 29.88 29.59 -6.31
N GLY A 253 29.24 29.29 -7.43
CA GLY A 253 29.78 29.63 -8.73
C GLY A 253 29.57 31.10 -9.03
N ASN A 254 30.64 31.82 -9.36
CA ASN A 254 30.59 33.22 -9.73
C ASN A 254 30.43 33.38 -11.25
N GLU A 255 29.92 34.54 -11.66
CA GLU A 255 29.67 34.87 -13.07
C GLU A 255 30.95 34.89 -13.92
N ASP A 256 32.09 35.19 -13.31
CA ASP A 256 33.42 35.19 -13.94
C ASP A 256 34.05 33.78 -14.06
N GLY A 257 33.33 32.74 -13.65
CA GLY A 257 33.78 31.35 -13.67
C GLY A 257 34.68 30.96 -12.49
N THR A 258 34.90 31.85 -11.52
CA THR A 258 35.53 31.51 -10.24
C THR A 258 34.54 30.87 -9.28
N ILE A 259 35.03 30.25 -8.21
CA ILE A 259 34.21 29.61 -7.18
C ILE A 259 34.55 30.25 -5.84
N THR A 260 33.52 30.71 -5.14
CA THR A 260 33.62 31.16 -3.74
C THR A 260 33.26 30.00 -2.84
N ILE A 261 34.10 29.70 -1.85
CA ILE A 261 33.82 28.66 -0.85
C ILE A 261 33.70 29.33 0.52
N LYS A 262 32.63 29.01 1.24
CA LYS A 262 32.47 29.33 2.66
C LYS A 262 32.57 28.02 3.44
N THR A 263 33.39 27.98 4.48
CA THR A 263 33.54 26.81 5.35
C THR A 263 33.34 27.20 6.81
N ALA A 264 32.85 26.25 7.62
CA ALA A 264 32.53 26.50 9.03
C ALA A 264 33.77 26.84 9.89
N ASP A 265 34.99 26.50 9.44
CA ASP A 265 36.27 26.87 10.07
C ASP A 265 36.78 28.28 9.69
N GLY A 266 35.99 29.03 8.91
CA GLY A 266 36.26 30.44 8.60
C GLY A 266 37.28 30.68 7.48
N LYS A 267 37.77 29.63 6.80
CA LYS A 267 38.68 29.78 5.66
C LYS A 267 37.91 30.23 4.41
N ARG A 268 38.42 31.27 3.74
CA ARG A 268 37.97 31.70 2.41
C ARG A 268 39.13 31.50 1.44
N GLU A 269 39.10 30.43 0.66
CA GLU A 269 40.11 30.20 -0.38
C GLU A 269 39.51 30.44 -1.77
N PRO A 270 40.11 31.31 -2.61
CA PRO A 270 39.80 31.37 -4.03
C PRO A 270 40.50 30.20 -4.73
N LEU A 271 39.81 29.08 -4.92
CA LEU A 271 40.36 27.96 -5.72
C LEU A 271 40.30 28.29 -7.21
N ARG A 272 41.48 28.26 -7.87
CA ARG A 272 41.63 28.32 -9.33
C ARG A 272 41.13 27.00 -9.94
N ARG A 273 40.26 27.14 -10.96
CA ARG A 273 39.77 26.18 -11.99
C ARG A 273 39.70 24.68 -11.60
N PRO A 274 38.57 23.97 -11.86
CA PRO A 274 38.43 22.54 -11.57
C PRO A 274 39.61 21.72 -12.12
N LYS A 275 40.12 20.76 -11.34
CA LYS A 275 41.19 19.86 -11.79
C LYS A 275 40.72 19.10 -13.04
N GLN A 276 41.44 19.22 -14.15
CA GLN A 276 41.24 18.34 -15.30
C GLN A 276 41.48 16.89 -14.86
N VAL A 277 40.46 16.05 -14.97
CA VAL A 277 40.63 14.61 -14.75
C VAL A 277 41.46 14.07 -15.90
N GLN A 278 42.65 13.54 -15.59
CA GLN A 278 43.39 12.73 -16.56
C GLN A 278 42.57 11.47 -16.85
N CYS A 279 42.03 11.36 -18.06
CA CYS A 279 41.59 10.08 -18.60
C CYS A 279 42.76 9.10 -18.47
N LEU A 280 42.59 8.06 -17.66
CA LEU A 280 43.46 6.90 -17.66
C LEU A 280 43.46 6.33 -19.08
N LYS A 281 44.54 6.59 -19.84
CA LYS A 281 44.77 5.94 -21.12
C LYS A 281 44.77 4.44 -20.88
N ALA A 282 43.99 3.72 -21.68
CA ALA A 282 44.04 2.27 -21.77
C ALA A 282 45.50 1.81 -21.86
N ARG A 283 45.95 1.04 -20.86
CA ARG A 283 47.27 0.39 -20.90
C ARG A 283 47.26 -0.64 -22.02
N ALA A 284 48.32 -0.61 -22.84
CA ALA A 284 48.61 -1.61 -23.86
C ALA A 284 48.71 -3.03 -23.26
N PRO A 285 48.52 -4.09 -24.06
CA PRO A 285 48.56 -5.47 -23.58
C PRO A 285 49.98 -5.85 -23.17
N LEU A 286 50.14 -6.45 -21.98
CA LEU A 286 51.37 -7.13 -21.59
C LEU A 286 51.30 -8.62 -22.01
N PRO A 287 52.44 -9.23 -22.37
CA PRO A 287 52.48 -10.50 -23.10
C PRO A 287 52.35 -11.74 -22.20
N HIS A 288 51.92 -12.82 -22.87
CA HIS A 288 51.96 -14.24 -22.53
C HIS A 288 52.83 -14.67 -21.34
N LEU A 289 52.27 -15.53 -20.49
CA LEU A 289 52.91 -16.73 -19.92
C LEU A 289 51.84 -17.57 -19.20
N TRP A 290 51.35 -18.63 -19.86
CA TRP A 290 50.69 -19.77 -19.21
C TRP A 290 51.69 -20.94 -19.24
N PRO A 291 51.80 -21.75 -18.17
CA PRO A 291 52.24 -23.13 -18.28
C PRO A 291 51.06 -24.04 -18.63
N GLU A 292 51.42 -25.09 -19.35
CA GLU A 292 50.61 -26.04 -20.11
C GLU A 292 49.89 -27.11 -19.26
N GLY A 293 48.92 -27.76 -19.91
CA GLY A 293 48.50 -29.15 -19.70
C GLY A 293 47.18 -29.32 -18.95
N LEU A 294 46.16 -30.03 -19.43
CA LEU A 294 46.03 -30.99 -20.52
C LEU A 294 44.54 -31.07 -20.93
N ASP A 295 44.34 -31.35 -22.22
CA ASP A 295 43.09 -31.45 -22.96
C ASP A 295 42.24 -32.67 -22.55
N PRO A 296 40.90 -32.63 -22.70
CA PRO A 296 39.97 -33.69 -22.35
C PRO A 296 39.55 -34.50 -23.59
N HIS A 297 39.46 -35.83 -23.49
CA HIS A 297 38.66 -36.59 -24.46
C HIS A 297 38.11 -37.90 -23.91
N ALA A 298 36.91 -38.20 -24.43
CA ALA A 298 36.16 -39.44 -24.41
C ALA A 298 35.47 -39.76 -23.07
N GLY A 299 34.17 -40.04 -23.03
CA GLY A 299 33.29 -40.55 -24.09
C GLY A 299 32.41 -41.62 -23.46
N ALA A 300 31.12 -41.58 -23.78
CA ALA A 300 30.03 -42.34 -23.17
C ALA A 300 30.19 -43.88 -23.16
N SER A 301 29.48 -44.54 -22.23
CA SER A 301 28.63 -45.75 -22.43
C SER A 301 28.35 -46.42 -21.06
N SER A 302 27.10 -46.41 -20.60
CA SER A 302 26.10 -47.50 -20.67
C SER A 302 26.38 -48.71 -19.76
N GLY A 303 25.44 -49.03 -18.86
CA GLY A 303 25.39 -50.33 -18.19
C GLY A 303 24.37 -50.37 -17.05
N VAL A 304 23.31 -51.14 -17.27
CA VAL A 304 22.09 -51.31 -16.45
C VAL A 304 22.19 -52.63 -15.63
N PHE A 305 21.32 -52.78 -14.63
CA PHE A 305 20.90 -54.02 -13.91
C PHE A 305 21.80 -54.49 -12.73
N ASP A 306 21.32 -54.99 -11.60
CA ASP A 306 19.97 -55.14 -11.00
C ASP A 306 20.09 -55.67 -9.54
N THR A 307 19.00 -55.54 -8.80
CA THR A 307 18.46 -56.41 -7.71
C THR A 307 19.22 -56.79 -6.42
N ALA A 308 18.64 -56.29 -5.32
CA ALA A 308 18.06 -56.99 -4.16
C ALA A 308 18.90 -57.89 -3.22
N GLN A 309 18.84 -57.60 -1.90
CA GLN A 309 18.16 -58.47 -0.92
C GLN A 309 18.10 -57.84 0.49
N SER A 310 17.04 -58.19 1.22
CA SER A 310 16.60 -57.71 2.53
C SER A 310 16.86 -58.73 3.65
N SER A 311 16.69 -58.27 4.91
CA SER A 311 16.56 -59.03 6.19
C SER A 311 17.87 -59.49 6.86
N SER A 312 18.09 -59.49 8.18
CA SER A 312 17.29 -59.16 9.39
C SER A 312 18.17 -59.10 10.67
N LEU A 313 17.92 -58.08 11.53
CA LEU A 313 18.00 -58.01 13.03
C LEU A 313 19.32 -58.33 13.81
N PRO A 314 19.52 -57.89 15.09
CA PRO A 314 18.67 -57.07 15.97
C PRO A 314 19.35 -55.85 16.67
N PHE A 315 18.48 -55.08 17.32
CA PHE A 315 18.66 -53.91 18.18
C PHE A 315 19.53 -54.15 19.44
N PHE A 316 20.49 -53.24 19.72
CA PHE A 316 20.87 -52.78 21.07
C PHE A 316 21.45 -51.36 20.97
N PRO A 317 20.98 -50.37 21.76
CA PRO A 317 21.43 -48.98 21.65
C PRO A 317 22.76 -48.74 22.39
N PRO A 318 23.76 -48.06 21.80
CA PRO A 318 24.90 -47.55 22.53
C PRO A 318 24.59 -46.19 23.19
N LYS A 319 25.09 -46.03 24.42
CA LYS A 319 24.92 -44.88 25.33
C LYS A 319 25.12 -43.50 24.65
N PRO A 320 24.36 -42.47 25.06
CA PRO A 320 24.57 -41.11 24.58
C PRO A 320 25.90 -40.52 25.12
N PRO A 321 26.65 -39.75 24.29
CA PRO A 321 27.85 -39.07 24.73
C PRO A 321 27.52 -37.89 25.66
N VAL A 322 28.41 -37.72 26.64
CA VAL A 322 28.40 -36.72 27.71
C VAL A 322 28.34 -35.28 27.15
N PRO A 323 27.47 -34.39 27.66
CA PRO A 323 27.43 -33.00 27.20
C PRO A 323 28.65 -32.21 27.71
N PRO A 324 29.22 -31.29 26.90
CA PRO A 324 30.31 -30.44 27.34
C PRO A 324 29.85 -29.44 28.41
N THR A 325 30.72 -29.25 29.39
CA THR A 325 30.60 -28.40 30.59
C THR A 325 30.22 -26.95 30.28
N ARG A 326 29.20 -26.44 30.99
CA ARG A 326 28.79 -25.02 31.01
C ARG A 326 29.94 -24.09 31.45
N PRO A 327 30.20 -22.97 30.76
CA PRO A 327 30.86 -21.81 31.35
C PRO A 327 29.90 -21.10 32.33
N PRO A 328 30.43 -20.38 33.34
CA PRO A 328 29.63 -19.87 34.45
C PRO A 328 28.70 -18.72 34.05
N HIS A 329 27.57 -18.68 34.74
CA HIS A 329 26.56 -17.62 34.71
C HIS A 329 27.19 -16.23 34.92
N PHE A 330 27.00 -15.33 33.96
CA PHE A 330 27.07 -13.88 34.19
C PHE A 330 25.64 -13.36 34.44
N PRO A 331 25.30 -12.91 35.65
CA PRO A 331 24.09 -12.13 35.87
C PRO A 331 24.40 -10.68 35.51
N PHE A 332 23.78 -10.14 34.46
CA PHE A 332 23.73 -8.69 34.26
C PHE A 332 22.45 -8.17 34.94
N ASP A 333 22.54 -8.00 36.25
CA ASP A 333 21.70 -7.07 37.01
C ASP A 333 22.38 -5.69 36.93
N PHE A 334 21.75 -4.71 36.29
CA PHE A 334 22.20 -3.32 36.39
C PHE A 334 21.62 -2.71 37.67
N ASP A 335 22.26 -3.00 38.81
CA ASP A 335 22.13 -2.21 40.03
C ASP A 335 22.88 -0.89 39.84
N THR A 336 22.10 0.18 39.67
CA THR A 336 22.59 1.55 39.60
C THR A 336 22.90 2.09 40.99
N THR A 337 24.04 1.77 41.60
CA THR A 337 24.57 2.59 42.70
C THR A 337 26.11 2.64 42.79
N ARG A 338 26.63 3.88 42.82
CA ARG A 338 27.88 4.41 43.45
C ARG A 338 28.90 5.07 42.51
N ARG A 339 28.80 6.41 42.42
CA ARG A 339 29.96 7.31 42.58
C ARG A 339 29.69 8.24 43.78
N PRO A 340 30.69 8.56 44.62
CA PRO A 340 30.51 9.46 45.76
C PRO A 340 30.41 10.93 45.31
N PRO A 341 29.81 11.82 46.13
CA PRO A 341 29.41 13.15 45.70
C PRO A 341 30.60 14.13 45.74
N GLN A 342 30.77 14.90 44.66
CA GLN A 342 31.32 16.24 44.77
C GLN A 342 30.14 17.18 45.05
N ALA A 343 30.23 17.92 46.15
CA ALA A 343 29.24 18.88 46.54
C ALA A 343 29.13 20.02 45.51
N SER A 344 27.96 20.17 44.88
CA SER A 344 27.51 21.46 44.37
C SER A 344 25.98 21.47 44.21
N LEU A 345 25.38 22.52 44.79
CA LEU A 345 24.08 23.16 44.49
C LEU A 345 22.93 22.31 43.91
N PHE A 346 21.85 22.22 44.71
CA PHE A 346 20.51 21.76 44.34
C PHE A 346 20.16 21.93 42.86
N THR A 347 20.28 20.84 42.10
CA THR A 347 19.62 20.65 40.81
C THR A 347 18.89 19.32 40.90
N MET A 348 17.57 19.32 40.69
CA MET A 348 16.80 18.08 40.67
C MET A 348 17.35 17.18 39.56
N ALA A 349 17.65 15.93 39.90
CA ALA A 349 18.04 14.93 38.91
C ALA A 349 16.97 14.85 37.80
N PRO A 350 17.36 14.72 36.52
CA PRO A 350 16.39 14.61 35.43
C PRO A 350 15.54 13.35 35.64
N MET A 351 14.22 13.55 35.77
CA MET A 351 13.23 12.47 35.88
C MET A 351 13.34 11.55 34.66
N ILE A 352 13.59 10.26 34.87
CA ILE A 352 13.53 9.27 33.78
C ILE A 352 12.04 9.13 33.42
N PRO A 353 11.62 9.37 32.16
CA PRO A 353 10.20 9.33 31.79
C PRO A 353 9.49 8.01 32.16
N GLY A 354 10.23 6.90 32.20
CA GLY A 354 9.73 5.57 32.60
C GLY A 354 9.22 5.50 34.04
N ASP A 355 9.77 6.28 34.97
CA ASP A 355 9.41 6.25 36.40
C ASP A 355 7.98 6.76 36.66
N LYS A 356 7.34 7.36 35.66
CA LYS A 356 5.95 7.83 35.73
C LYS A 356 4.93 6.68 35.67
N TYR A 357 5.32 5.53 35.12
CA TYR A 357 4.39 4.45 34.78
C TYR A 357 4.57 3.27 35.74
N LYS A 358 3.46 2.80 36.31
CA LYS A 358 3.45 1.59 37.15
C LYS A 358 3.09 0.38 36.30
N PRO A 359 3.70 -0.80 36.54
CA PRO A 359 3.28 -2.03 35.89
C PRO A 359 1.84 -2.37 36.30
N TYR A 360 1.09 -3.02 35.40
CA TYR A 360 -0.21 -3.60 35.74
C TYR A 360 -0.03 -4.66 36.84
N LYS A 361 -1.08 -4.91 37.63
CA LYS A 361 -1.07 -5.93 38.68
C LYS A 361 -1.72 -7.20 38.15
N PRO A 362 -0.97 -8.30 37.95
CA PRO A 362 -1.56 -9.57 37.51
C PRO A 362 -2.62 -10.07 38.49
N ILE A 363 -3.63 -10.77 37.97
CA ILE A 363 -4.63 -11.48 38.79
C ILE A 363 -4.04 -12.83 39.19
N ASP A 364 -4.16 -13.17 40.47
CA ASP A 364 -3.74 -14.48 40.97
C ASP A 364 -4.83 -15.52 40.66
N LEU A 365 -4.75 -16.11 39.48
CA LEU A 365 -5.68 -17.15 38.99
C LEU A 365 -4.88 -18.39 38.53
N PRO A 366 -4.34 -19.20 39.47
CA PRO A 366 -3.45 -20.32 39.14
C PRO A 366 -4.15 -21.42 38.34
N ASN A 367 -5.47 -21.56 38.49
CA ASN A 367 -6.29 -22.59 37.83
C ASN A 367 -7.09 -22.03 36.64
N ARG A 368 -6.59 -21.00 35.94
CA ARG A 368 -7.22 -20.45 34.73
C ARG A 368 -7.50 -21.56 33.70
N THR A 369 -8.68 -21.51 33.07
CA THR A 369 -9.14 -22.54 32.13
C THR A 369 -9.19 -22.04 30.69
N TRP A 370 -9.30 -20.72 30.47
CA TRP A 370 -9.39 -20.14 29.13
C TRP A 370 -8.31 -20.58 28.14
N PRO A 371 -7.02 -20.81 28.52
CA PRO A 371 -5.98 -21.21 27.55
C PRO A 371 -6.20 -22.60 26.93
N THR A 372 -7.06 -23.42 27.52
CA THR A 372 -7.35 -24.80 27.07
C THR A 372 -8.67 -24.92 26.30
N LYS A 373 -9.43 -23.83 26.21
CA LYS A 373 -10.71 -23.80 25.52
C LYS A 373 -10.53 -23.36 24.07
N VAL A 374 -11.45 -23.80 23.22
CA VAL A 374 -11.54 -23.42 21.81
C VAL A 374 -12.94 -22.88 21.56
N GLN A 375 -13.05 -21.75 20.86
CA GLN A 375 -14.34 -21.16 20.54
C GLN A 375 -15.17 -22.13 19.71
N GLN A 376 -16.48 -22.24 19.98
CA GLN A 376 -17.38 -23.16 19.26
C GLN A 376 -18.64 -22.49 18.70
N LYS A 377 -18.96 -21.28 19.17
CA LYS A 377 -20.18 -20.54 18.80
C LYS A 377 -19.90 -19.05 18.79
N ALA A 378 -20.66 -18.28 18.02
CA ALA A 378 -20.60 -16.83 18.09
C ALA A 378 -21.11 -16.31 19.45
N PRO A 379 -20.57 -15.18 19.95
CA PRO A 379 -21.15 -14.44 21.06
C PRO A 379 -22.44 -13.73 20.61
N ILE A 380 -23.13 -13.13 21.57
CA ILE A 380 -24.12 -12.09 21.25
C ILE A 380 -23.37 -10.87 20.76
N TRP A 381 -23.63 -10.43 19.53
CA TRP A 381 -23.01 -9.23 18.95
C TRP A 381 -23.81 -7.98 19.30
N THR A 382 -23.10 -6.93 19.70
CA THR A 382 -23.69 -5.61 19.93
C THR A 382 -22.87 -4.55 19.24
N SER A 383 -23.48 -3.89 18.27
CA SER A 383 -22.87 -2.75 17.59
C SER A 383 -23.03 -1.50 18.45
N VAL A 384 -21.93 -0.82 18.75
CA VAL A 384 -21.94 0.49 19.43
C VAL A 384 -21.55 1.65 18.51
N ASP A 385 -21.54 1.43 17.19
CA ASP A 385 -21.14 2.42 16.18
C ASP A 385 -21.91 3.75 16.27
N LEU A 386 -23.23 3.71 16.50
CA LEU A 386 -24.09 4.90 16.49
C LEU A 386 -23.99 5.76 17.75
N ARG A 387 -23.36 5.24 18.81
CA ARG A 387 -23.13 5.94 20.08
C ARG A 387 -21.64 6.12 20.34
N ASP A 388 -20.92 5.04 20.66
CA ASP A 388 -19.49 5.13 21.02
C ASP A 388 -18.63 5.47 19.80
N GLY A 389 -18.87 4.81 18.66
CA GLY A 389 -18.21 5.13 17.40
C GLY A 389 -18.48 6.57 16.97
N ASN A 390 -19.74 6.99 17.00
CA ASN A 390 -20.17 8.33 16.59
C ASN A 390 -19.61 9.45 17.48
N GLN A 391 -19.48 9.23 18.79
CA GLN A 391 -18.92 10.22 19.71
C GLN A 391 -17.42 10.46 19.43
N ALA A 392 -16.72 9.44 18.94
CA ALA A 392 -15.30 9.51 18.64
C ALA A 392 -14.96 10.23 17.32
N LEU A 393 -15.98 10.56 16.50
CA LEU A 393 -15.77 11.23 15.23
C LEU A 393 -15.43 12.70 15.44
N ILE A 394 -14.52 13.22 14.60
CA ILE A 394 -14.21 14.66 14.54
C ILE A 394 -15.49 15.45 14.22
N ASN A 395 -16.27 14.95 13.26
CA ASN A 395 -17.59 15.45 12.91
C ASN A 395 -18.60 14.34 13.21
N PRO A 396 -19.44 14.49 14.25
CA PRO A 396 -20.50 13.52 14.52
C PRO A 396 -21.42 13.35 13.30
N MET A 397 -21.94 12.14 13.11
CA MET A 397 -22.86 11.80 12.03
C MET A 397 -24.07 12.73 12.02
N SER A 398 -24.44 13.18 10.83
CA SER A 398 -25.76 13.77 10.58
C SER A 398 -26.89 12.75 10.80
N GLY A 399 -28.13 13.24 10.92
CA GLY A 399 -29.30 12.35 11.06
C GLY A 399 -29.45 11.36 9.89
N GLU A 400 -29.12 11.80 8.66
CA GLU A 400 -29.13 10.93 7.48
C GLU A 400 -28.04 9.86 7.53
N GLN A 401 -26.81 10.23 7.93
CA GLN A 401 -25.71 9.27 8.11
C GLN A 401 -26.03 8.25 9.21
N LYS A 402 -26.56 8.69 10.36
CA LYS A 402 -27.00 7.78 11.43
C LYS A 402 -28.07 6.80 10.93
N LEU A 403 -29.04 7.27 10.16
CA LEU A 403 -30.10 6.42 9.63
C LEU A 403 -29.55 5.39 8.63
N LYS A 404 -28.69 5.82 7.71
CA LYS A 404 -28.02 4.95 6.73
C LYS A 404 -27.19 3.88 7.44
N PHE A 405 -26.43 4.26 8.45
CA PHE A 405 -25.61 3.33 9.23
C PHE A 405 -26.47 2.35 10.02
N TYR A 406 -27.52 2.82 10.71
CA TYR A 406 -28.48 1.95 11.41
C TYR A 406 -29.11 0.91 10.48
N GLN A 407 -29.55 1.32 9.29
CA GLN A 407 -30.11 0.39 8.31
C GLN A 407 -29.09 -0.66 7.88
N LYS A 408 -27.83 -0.25 7.67
CA LYS A 408 -26.76 -1.19 7.33
C LYS A 408 -26.47 -2.18 8.48
N LEU A 409 -26.52 -1.75 9.74
CA LEU A 409 -26.36 -2.66 10.89
C LEU A 409 -27.48 -3.70 10.96
N VAL A 410 -28.72 -3.28 10.72
CA VAL A 410 -29.88 -4.19 10.65
C VAL A 410 -29.74 -5.16 9.47
N GLU A 411 -29.32 -4.66 8.30
CA GLU A 411 -29.08 -5.46 7.09
C GLU A 411 -27.98 -6.51 7.31
N VAL A 412 -26.87 -6.12 7.93
CA VAL A 412 -25.77 -7.03 8.32
C VAL A 412 -26.26 -8.08 9.32
N GLY A 413 -27.34 -7.83 10.08
CA GLY A 413 -27.97 -8.84 10.94
C GLY A 413 -27.74 -8.64 12.44
N PHE A 414 -27.29 -7.47 12.89
CA PHE A 414 -27.18 -7.17 14.31
C PHE A 414 -28.56 -7.22 15.00
N LYS A 415 -28.61 -7.87 16.17
CA LYS A 415 -29.84 -7.98 17.00
C LYS A 415 -29.82 -7.08 18.23
N GLU A 416 -28.66 -6.56 18.60
CA GLU A 416 -28.51 -5.57 19.66
C GLU A 416 -27.67 -4.41 19.11
N ILE A 417 -28.22 -3.19 19.14
CA ILE A 417 -27.61 -2.00 18.53
C ILE A 417 -27.70 -0.84 19.51
N GLU A 418 -26.58 -0.31 19.99
CA GLU A 418 -26.55 0.91 20.78
C GLU A 418 -26.69 2.14 19.90
N VAL A 419 -27.90 2.70 19.88
CA VAL A 419 -28.31 3.71 18.90
C VAL A 419 -27.96 5.14 19.31
N ALA A 420 -27.83 5.42 20.60
CA ALA A 420 -27.67 6.79 21.09
C ALA A 420 -27.32 6.91 22.58
N PHE A 421 -26.88 8.11 22.98
CA PHE A 421 -26.89 8.60 24.35
C PHE A 421 -27.95 9.73 24.46
N PRO A 422 -29.25 9.39 24.48
CA PRO A 422 -30.34 10.32 24.19
C PRO A 422 -30.53 11.42 25.25
N SER A 423 -30.08 11.19 26.49
CA SER A 423 -30.16 12.23 27.52
C SER A 423 -29.07 13.29 27.39
N ALA A 424 -27.99 13.03 26.64
CA ALA A 424 -26.86 13.94 26.50
C ALA A 424 -26.98 14.90 25.31
N SER A 425 -27.81 14.58 24.31
CA SER A 425 -27.95 15.38 23.08
C SER A 425 -29.36 15.31 22.51
N ASP A 426 -29.89 16.45 22.08
CA ASP A 426 -31.21 16.53 21.40
C ASP A 426 -31.19 15.80 20.05
N THR A 427 -30.05 15.75 19.36
CA THR A 427 -29.89 15.00 18.11
C THR A 427 -30.08 13.51 18.34
N ASP A 428 -29.46 12.99 19.41
CA ASP A 428 -29.55 11.59 19.80
C ASP A 428 -30.97 11.24 20.27
N PHE A 429 -31.58 12.11 21.06
CA PHE A 429 -32.98 11.99 21.45
C PHE A 429 -33.89 11.92 20.22
N GLY A 430 -33.73 12.87 19.29
CA GLY A 430 -34.52 12.96 18.07
C GLY A 430 -34.33 11.75 17.16
N PHE A 431 -33.11 11.22 17.05
CA PHE A 431 -32.84 10.00 16.28
C PHE A 431 -33.57 8.78 16.86
N VAL A 432 -33.53 8.57 18.18
CA VAL A 432 -34.27 7.48 18.84
C VAL A 432 -35.77 7.62 18.61
N ARG A 433 -36.33 8.83 18.74
CA ARG A 433 -37.75 9.09 18.42
C ARG A 433 -38.06 8.74 16.98
N HIS A 434 -37.22 9.17 16.04
CA HIS A 434 -37.42 8.97 14.62
C HIS A 434 -37.53 7.49 14.25
N ILE A 435 -36.60 6.63 14.71
CA ILE A 435 -36.64 5.20 14.37
C ILE A 435 -37.82 4.45 15.03
N ILE A 436 -38.28 4.90 16.20
CA ILE A 436 -39.46 4.34 16.88
C ILE A 436 -40.75 4.76 16.17
N GLU A 437 -40.94 6.06 15.94
CA GLU A 437 -42.18 6.63 15.40
C GLU A 437 -42.44 6.22 13.96
N ASN A 438 -41.37 5.93 13.20
CA ASN A 438 -41.46 5.40 11.84
C ASN A 438 -41.41 3.86 11.77
N ASN A 439 -41.52 3.15 12.90
CA ASN A 439 -41.54 1.69 13.00
C ASN A 439 -40.37 1.02 12.24
N MET A 440 -39.16 1.55 12.43
CA MET A 440 -37.94 1.12 11.73
C MET A 440 -37.15 0.07 12.52
N ILE A 441 -37.63 -0.32 13.70
CA ILE A 441 -37.00 -1.34 14.56
C ILE A 441 -37.66 -2.69 14.26
N PRO A 442 -36.92 -3.67 13.69
CA PRO A 442 -37.44 -5.02 13.49
C PRO A 442 -37.83 -5.69 14.81
N ASP A 443 -38.77 -6.65 14.75
CA ASP A 443 -39.33 -7.30 15.94
C ASP A 443 -38.31 -8.11 16.76
N ASP A 444 -37.23 -8.55 16.12
CA ASP A 444 -36.15 -9.34 16.73
C ASP A 444 -34.92 -8.50 17.12
N VAL A 445 -34.99 -7.17 16.98
CA VAL A 445 -33.91 -6.25 17.32
C VAL A 445 -34.21 -5.52 18.63
N TYR A 446 -33.23 -5.47 19.52
CA TYR A 446 -33.19 -4.59 20.69
C TYR A 446 -32.36 -3.36 20.37
N ILE A 447 -32.95 -2.17 20.51
CA ILE A 447 -32.15 -0.95 20.57
C ILE A 447 -31.59 -0.79 21.98
N GLN A 448 -30.33 -0.40 22.08
CA GLN A 448 -29.65 -0.08 23.34
C GLN A 448 -29.48 1.43 23.45
N VAL A 449 -29.71 1.98 24.64
CA VAL A 449 -29.48 3.41 24.93
C VAL A 449 -28.65 3.57 26.20
N LEU A 450 -27.65 4.46 26.13
CA LEU A 450 -26.76 4.75 27.24
C LEU A 450 -27.33 5.82 28.16
N THR A 451 -27.10 5.68 29.47
CA THR A 451 -27.36 6.73 30.47
C THR A 451 -26.38 6.64 31.64
N PRO A 452 -25.91 7.75 32.22
CA PRO A 452 -25.09 7.72 33.42
C PRO A 452 -25.99 7.53 34.64
N ALA A 453 -25.41 7.15 35.78
CA ALA A 453 -26.11 7.08 37.06
C ALA A 453 -26.49 8.47 37.61
N ARG A 454 -27.41 9.17 36.94
CA ARG A 454 -28.03 10.45 37.32
C ARG A 454 -29.52 10.44 37.01
N GLU A 455 -30.35 10.67 38.01
CA GLU A 455 -31.80 10.49 37.93
C GLU A 455 -32.45 11.28 36.78
N GLU A 456 -32.08 12.55 36.60
CA GLU A 456 -32.64 13.41 35.55
C GLU A 456 -32.34 12.89 34.14
N LEU A 457 -31.13 12.35 33.95
CA LEU A 457 -30.68 11.81 32.67
C LEU A 457 -31.32 10.45 32.42
N ILE A 458 -31.47 9.61 33.45
CA ILE A 458 -32.19 8.34 33.35
C ILE A 458 -33.63 8.59 32.92
N ARG A 459 -34.35 9.50 33.58
CA ARG A 459 -35.75 9.83 33.23
C ARG A 459 -35.86 10.31 31.78
N ARG A 460 -34.96 11.19 31.34
CA ARG A 460 -34.90 11.65 29.95
C ARG A 460 -34.61 10.53 28.95
N THR A 461 -33.73 9.57 29.30
CA THR A 461 -33.49 8.38 28.47
C THR A 461 -34.76 7.53 28.32
N PHE A 462 -35.57 7.39 29.39
CA PHE A 462 -36.85 6.68 29.31
C PHE A 462 -37.89 7.42 28.44
N GLU A 463 -37.89 8.76 28.47
CA GLU A 463 -38.74 9.58 27.60
C GLU A 463 -38.42 9.34 26.11
N SER A 464 -37.14 9.21 25.73
CA SER A 464 -36.78 8.98 24.32
C SER A 464 -37.26 7.62 23.80
N ILE A 465 -37.28 6.59 24.63
CA ILE A 465 -37.61 5.21 24.21
C ILE A 465 -39.10 4.85 24.36
N LYS A 466 -39.96 5.80 24.76
CA LYS A 466 -41.40 5.54 24.95
C LYS A 466 -42.04 4.94 23.70
N GLY A 467 -42.62 3.75 23.83
CA GLY A 467 -43.29 3.04 22.73
C GLY A 467 -42.38 2.15 21.88
N ALA A 468 -41.09 2.04 22.21
CA ALA A 468 -40.23 1.01 21.62
C ALA A 468 -40.68 -0.40 22.04
N LYS A 469 -40.52 -1.39 21.15
CA LYS A 469 -40.91 -2.79 21.44
C LYS A 469 -39.90 -3.47 22.37
N ASN A 470 -38.62 -3.43 22.01
CA ASN A 470 -37.53 -4.10 22.71
C ASN A 470 -36.39 -3.11 22.99
N VAL A 471 -35.99 -2.96 24.25
CA VAL A 471 -34.94 -2.02 24.66
C VAL A 471 -33.96 -2.65 25.64
N ILE A 472 -32.67 -2.39 25.44
CA ILE A 472 -31.63 -2.57 26.46
C ILE A 472 -31.34 -1.19 27.06
N LEU A 473 -31.55 -1.05 28.37
CA LEU A 473 -31.13 0.16 29.08
C LEU A 473 -29.73 -0.06 29.65
N HIS A 474 -28.74 0.66 29.14
CA HIS A 474 -27.36 0.60 29.59
C HIS A 474 -27.07 1.75 30.56
N MET A 475 -26.91 1.44 31.84
CA MET A 475 -26.48 2.38 32.87
C MET A 475 -25.01 2.15 33.25
N TYR A 476 -24.25 3.23 33.46
CA TYR A 476 -22.87 3.11 33.91
C TYR A 476 -22.49 4.15 34.97
N ASN A 477 -21.43 3.82 35.71
CA ASN A 477 -20.63 4.78 36.45
C ASN A 477 -19.18 4.29 36.54
N ALA A 478 -18.24 5.23 36.48
CA ALA A 478 -16.83 4.94 36.63
C ALA A 478 -16.53 4.39 38.04
N SER A 479 -15.70 3.35 38.10
CA SER A 479 -15.51 2.53 39.29
C SER A 479 -14.06 2.42 39.74
N SER A 480 -13.09 2.80 38.91
CA SER A 480 -11.66 2.64 39.22
C SER A 480 -11.18 3.53 40.38
N PRO A 481 -10.11 3.13 41.10
CA PRO A 481 -9.53 3.94 42.18
C PRO A 481 -9.16 5.35 41.75
N LEU A 482 -8.65 5.51 40.52
CA LEU A 482 -8.27 6.83 40.01
C LEU A 482 -9.48 7.75 39.90
N PHE A 483 -10.59 7.26 39.33
CA PHE A 483 -11.82 8.03 39.22
C PHE A 483 -12.44 8.31 40.60
N ARG A 484 -12.49 7.31 41.48
CA ARG A 484 -12.99 7.49 42.86
C ARG A 484 -12.19 8.56 43.61
N ASN A 485 -10.86 8.53 43.51
CA ASN A 485 -9.98 9.44 44.25
C ASN A 485 -9.93 10.86 43.65
N VAL A 486 -9.91 10.99 42.31
CA VAL A 486 -9.58 12.25 41.63
C VAL A 486 -10.80 12.92 41.00
N VAL A 487 -11.76 12.15 40.48
CA VAL A 487 -12.91 12.68 39.75
C VAL A 487 -14.10 12.91 40.68
N PHE A 488 -14.48 11.89 41.45
CA PHE A 488 -15.68 11.96 42.30
C PHE A 488 -15.38 12.24 43.77
N SER A 489 -14.13 12.05 44.21
CA SER A 489 -13.73 12.15 45.62
C SER A 489 -14.63 11.31 46.54
N ASN A 490 -14.88 10.04 46.17
CA ASN A 490 -15.83 9.17 46.85
C ASN A 490 -15.20 7.82 47.29
N SER A 491 -15.81 7.16 48.28
CA SER A 491 -15.42 5.83 48.74
C SER A 491 -16.02 4.71 47.87
N GLN A 492 -15.58 3.47 48.11
CA GLN A 492 -16.19 2.28 47.51
C GLN A 492 -17.67 2.16 47.89
N GLU A 493 -18.03 2.39 49.15
CA GLU A 493 -19.42 2.37 49.64
C GLU A 493 -20.27 3.45 48.95
N GLN A 494 -19.77 4.68 48.86
CA GLN A 494 -20.49 5.77 48.18
C GLN A 494 -20.68 5.49 46.68
N THR A 495 -19.73 4.78 46.05
CA THR A 495 -19.84 4.36 44.65
C THR A 495 -20.91 3.26 44.49
N ILE A 496 -20.98 2.30 45.42
CA ILE A 496 -22.05 1.28 45.47
C ILE A 496 -23.41 1.95 45.68
N ASP A 497 -23.53 2.84 46.67
CA ASP A 497 -24.77 3.55 46.98
C ASP A 497 -25.29 4.32 45.76
N LEU A 498 -24.39 4.94 44.99
CA LEU A 498 -24.73 5.62 43.74
C LEU A 498 -25.33 4.64 42.72
N ALA A 499 -24.67 3.51 42.46
CA ALA A 499 -25.12 2.51 41.50
C ALA A 499 -26.45 1.88 41.92
N VAL A 500 -26.58 1.49 43.19
CA VAL A 500 -27.79 0.89 43.78
C VAL A 500 -28.97 1.85 43.74
N LYS A 501 -28.78 3.11 44.14
CA LYS A 501 -29.83 4.13 44.11
C LYS A 501 -30.42 4.27 42.70
N HIS A 502 -29.57 4.42 41.70
CA HIS A 502 -30.02 4.65 40.33
C HIS A 502 -30.56 3.37 39.66
N THR A 503 -30.05 2.19 40.02
CA THR A 503 -30.64 0.91 39.61
C THR A 503 -32.09 0.77 40.09
N LYS A 504 -32.40 1.21 41.31
CA LYS A 504 -33.79 1.21 41.82
C LYS A 504 -34.70 2.14 41.02
N ILE A 505 -34.21 3.31 40.62
CA ILE A 505 -34.94 4.25 39.74
C ILE A 505 -35.18 3.62 38.36
N VAL A 506 -34.15 3.00 37.78
CA VAL A 506 -34.27 2.25 36.52
C VAL A 506 -35.35 1.19 36.63
N ARG A 507 -35.36 0.40 37.72
CA ARG A 507 -36.38 -0.62 37.97
C ARG A 507 -37.79 -0.04 38.02
N GLU A 508 -37.99 1.05 38.75
CA GLU A 508 -39.30 1.73 38.82
C GLU A 508 -39.78 2.18 37.43
N LEU A 509 -38.88 2.73 36.62
CA LEU A 509 -39.18 3.19 35.27
C LEU A 509 -39.44 2.01 34.32
N VAL A 510 -38.65 0.93 34.38
CA VAL A 510 -38.94 -0.30 33.62
C VAL A 510 -40.33 -0.82 33.97
N ASP A 511 -40.68 -0.92 35.26
CA ASP A 511 -42.01 -1.36 35.70
C ASP A 511 -43.13 -0.43 35.20
N HIS A 512 -42.86 0.86 35.05
CA HIS A 512 -43.80 1.83 34.50
C HIS A 512 -44.00 1.63 32.99
N TYR A 513 -42.92 1.63 32.20
CA TYR A 513 -42.96 1.59 30.72
C TYR A 513 -43.25 0.19 30.14
N SER A 514 -43.06 -0.87 30.93
CA SER A 514 -43.44 -2.24 30.52
C SER A 514 -44.96 -2.46 30.49
N LYS A 515 -45.75 -1.58 31.11
CA LYS A 515 -47.21 -1.68 31.11
C LYS A 515 -47.77 -1.36 29.72
N PRO A 516 -48.77 -2.10 29.21
CA PRO A 516 -49.36 -1.85 27.89
C PRO A 516 -49.81 -0.40 27.69
N GLU A 517 -50.41 0.23 28.71
CA GLU A 517 -50.86 1.62 28.66
C GLU A 517 -49.73 2.66 28.55
N ASN A 518 -48.49 2.28 28.86
CA ASN A 518 -47.30 3.15 28.84
C ASN A 518 -46.29 2.79 27.74
N GLY A 519 -46.63 1.85 26.86
CA GLY A 519 -45.80 1.45 25.71
C GLY A 519 -45.62 -0.06 25.58
N GLY A 520 -45.80 -0.83 26.66
CA GLY A 520 -45.67 -2.29 26.63
C GLY A 520 -44.26 -2.76 26.27
N THR A 521 -43.23 -1.96 26.60
CA THR A 521 -41.85 -2.21 26.18
C THR A 521 -41.25 -3.40 26.93
N ASN A 522 -40.59 -4.29 26.20
CA ASN A 522 -39.80 -5.38 26.76
C ASN A 522 -38.36 -4.91 27.03
N PHE A 523 -37.89 -5.10 28.26
CA PHE A 523 -36.62 -4.55 28.73
C PHE A 523 -35.60 -5.61 29.13
N LYS A 524 -34.37 -5.40 28.67
CA LYS A 524 -33.14 -5.92 29.30
C LYS A 524 -32.43 -4.77 30.02
N TYR A 525 -31.69 -5.11 31.07
CA TYR A 525 -30.89 -4.14 31.81
C TYR A 525 -29.40 -4.48 31.70
N GLU A 526 -28.62 -3.48 31.33
CA GLU A 526 -27.16 -3.55 31.28
C GLU A 526 -26.55 -2.57 32.29
N TYR A 527 -25.56 -3.06 33.04
CA TYR A 527 -24.74 -2.24 33.92
C TYR A 527 -23.25 -2.40 33.63
N SER A 528 -22.57 -1.25 33.53
CA SER A 528 -21.11 -1.19 33.38
C SER A 528 -20.44 -0.55 34.60
N PRO A 529 -19.59 -1.28 35.35
CA PRO A 529 -18.57 -0.66 36.18
C PRO A 529 -17.49 -0.08 35.26
N GLU A 530 -17.71 1.13 34.73
CA GLU A 530 -16.77 1.79 33.80
C GLU A 530 -15.37 1.89 34.44
N THR A 531 -14.33 1.88 33.58
CA THR A 531 -12.91 1.72 33.95
C THR A 531 -12.59 0.39 34.64
N PHE A 532 -13.36 -0.67 34.33
CA PHE A 532 -13.25 -2.02 34.90
C PHE A 532 -11.83 -2.58 34.93
N THR A 533 -11.06 -2.47 33.84
CA THR A 533 -9.68 -2.99 33.78
C THR A 533 -8.73 -2.38 34.81
N GLN A 534 -9.08 -1.20 35.35
CA GLN A 534 -8.34 -0.51 36.39
C GLN A 534 -9.02 -0.59 37.77
N THR A 535 -10.17 -1.25 37.87
CA THR A 535 -10.91 -1.46 39.11
C THR A 535 -10.42 -2.70 39.84
N GLU A 536 -10.41 -2.66 41.17
CA GLU A 536 -10.05 -3.84 41.97
C GLU A 536 -11.08 -4.96 41.74
N MET A 537 -10.61 -6.17 41.40
CA MET A 537 -11.52 -7.26 40.99
C MET A 537 -12.58 -7.62 42.03
N ASP A 538 -12.20 -7.69 43.31
CA ASP A 538 -13.16 -7.96 44.40
C ASP A 538 -14.22 -6.86 44.49
N PHE A 539 -13.83 -5.61 44.25
CA PHE A 539 -14.77 -4.49 44.25
C PHE A 539 -15.65 -4.49 43.00
N ALA A 540 -15.11 -4.83 41.83
CA ALA A 540 -15.87 -4.98 40.59
C ALA A 540 -16.96 -6.06 40.72
N VAL A 541 -16.64 -7.22 41.32
CA VAL A 541 -17.64 -8.25 41.63
C VAL A 541 -18.67 -7.72 42.64
N LYS A 542 -18.21 -7.08 43.73
CA LYS A 542 -19.09 -6.55 44.77
C LYS A 542 -20.09 -5.52 44.25
N ILE A 543 -19.68 -4.54 43.44
CA ILE A 543 -20.60 -3.54 42.92
C ILE A 543 -21.64 -4.15 41.97
N CYS A 544 -21.24 -5.12 41.13
CA CYS A 544 -22.17 -5.86 40.28
C CYS A 544 -23.16 -6.71 41.09
N GLU A 545 -22.72 -7.35 42.18
CA GLU A 545 -23.60 -8.07 43.11
C GLU A 545 -24.69 -7.18 43.71
N GLU A 546 -24.30 -5.99 44.18
CA GLU A 546 -25.22 -5.02 44.75
C GLU A 546 -26.19 -4.46 43.70
N VAL A 547 -25.71 -4.24 42.46
CA VAL A 547 -26.56 -3.85 41.33
C VAL A 547 -27.54 -4.97 40.96
N ARG A 548 -27.12 -6.25 40.89
CA ARG A 548 -28.03 -7.38 40.63
C ARG A 548 -29.11 -7.46 41.70
N THR A 549 -28.73 -7.30 42.96
CA THR A 549 -29.64 -7.32 44.11
C THR A 549 -30.64 -6.16 44.05
N ALA A 550 -30.16 -4.95 43.74
CA ALA A 550 -31.03 -3.78 43.57
C ALA A 550 -32.00 -3.91 42.39
N TRP A 551 -31.52 -4.49 41.29
CA TRP A 551 -32.33 -4.80 40.11
C TRP A 551 -33.44 -5.79 40.46
N GLY A 552 -33.11 -6.89 41.15
CA GLY A 552 -34.07 -7.84 41.74
C GLY A 552 -34.98 -8.55 40.73
N LYS A 553 -34.68 -8.45 39.42
CA LYS A 553 -35.43 -9.06 38.31
C LYS A 553 -34.57 -10.00 37.45
N ALA A 554 -33.27 -10.12 37.75
CA ALA A 554 -32.37 -11.01 37.04
C ALA A 554 -32.86 -12.46 37.19
N SER A 555 -32.94 -13.17 36.08
CA SER A 555 -33.33 -14.58 36.03
C SER A 555 -32.71 -15.24 34.80
N HIS A 556 -32.85 -16.57 34.67
CA HIS A 556 -32.40 -17.28 33.48
C HIS A 556 -33.10 -16.76 32.19
N ASP A 557 -34.39 -16.43 32.27
CA ASP A 557 -35.17 -16.00 31.10
C ASP A 557 -35.10 -14.48 30.84
N ASN A 558 -34.64 -13.71 31.84
CA ASN A 558 -34.33 -12.29 31.70
C ASN A 558 -33.02 -11.97 32.45
N PRO A 559 -31.86 -12.36 31.88
CA PRO A 559 -30.58 -12.16 32.53
C PRO A 559 -30.21 -10.68 32.55
N ILE A 560 -29.54 -10.25 33.62
CA ILE A 560 -28.89 -8.94 33.66
C ILE A 560 -27.59 -8.99 32.86
N ILE A 561 -27.30 -7.93 32.11
CA ILE A 561 -26.03 -7.81 31.38
C ILE A 561 -25.05 -7.05 32.28
N PHE A 562 -23.89 -7.66 32.56
CA PHE A 562 -22.75 -6.96 33.12
C PHE A 562 -21.70 -6.79 32.03
N ASN A 563 -21.56 -5.54 31.58
CA ASN A 563 -20.57 -5.16 30.59
C ASN A 563 -19.28 -4.73 31.31
N LEU A 564 -18.17 -5.37 30.96
CA LEU A 564 -16.89 -5.26 31.65
C LEU A 564 -15.86 -4.58 30.73
N PRO A 565 -15.89 -3.25 30.61
CA PRO A 565 -15.14 -2.56 29.57
C PRO A 565 -13.64 -2.49 29.88
N ALA A 566 -12.80 -2.77 28.88
CA ALA A 566 -11.44 -2.25 28.88
C ALA A 566 -11.47 -0.82 28.37
N THR A 567 -12.06 0.09 29.16
CA THR A 567 -12.18 1.53 28.84
C THR A 567 -10.83 2.12 28.45
N VAL A 568 -9.78 1.66 29.14
CA VAL A 568 -8.40 1.76 28.69
C VAL A 568 -7.80 0.36 28.73
N GLU A 569 -7.11 -0.03 27.67
CA GLU A 569 -6.34 -1.26 27.63
C GLU A 569 -5.03 -1.10 28.42
N VAL A 570 -4.92 -1.72 29.60
CA VAL A 570 -3.80 -1.47 30.55
C VAL A 570 -2.76 -2.58 30.65
N GLY A 571 -3.04 -3.76 30.09
CA GLY A 571 -2.19 -4.94 30.17
C GLY A 571 -2.20 -5.75 28.88
N PRO A 572 -1.47 -6.88 28.83
CA PRO A 572 -1.59 -7.84 27.74
C PRO A 572 -2.98 -8.53 27.76
N PRO A 573 -3.48 -9.07 26.63
CA PRO A 573 -4.86 -9.58 26.54
C PRO A 573 -5.15 -10.76 27.48
N ASN A 574 -4.13 -11.55 27.84
CA ASN A 574 -4.27 -12.62 28.84
C ASN A 574 -4.60 -12.08 30.25
N HIS A 575 -4.22 -10.85 30.57
CA HIS A 575 -4.62 -10.21 31.83
C HIS A 575 -6.11 -9.91 31.86
N TYR A 576 -6.67 -9.39 30.76
CA TYR A 576 -8.11 -9.15 30.64
C TYR A 576 -8.88 -10.48 30.70
N ALA A 577 -8.41 -11.53 30.02
CA ALA A 577 -8.99 -12.86 30.11
C ALA A 577 -9.01 -13.40 31.56
N ASP A 578 -7.92 -13.24 32.32
CA ASP A 578 -7.87 -13.60 33.74
C ASP A 578 -8.87 -12.76 34.57
N GLN A 579 -9.07 -11.47 34.27
CA GLN A 579 -10.09 -10.64 34.92
C GLN A 579 -11.53 -11.11 34.61
N ILE A 580 -11.81 -11.49 33.37
CA ILE A 580 -13.11 -12.02 32.95
C ILE A 580 -13.39 -13.37 33.60
N GLU A 581 -12.41 -14.30 33.60
CA GLU A 581 -12.58 -15.61 34.25
C GLU A 581 -12.74 -15.46 35.76
N TYR A 582 -11.98 -14.56 36.39
CA TYR A 582 -12.17 -14.22 37.81
C TYR A 582 -13.58 -13.71 38.06
N PHE A 583 -14.07 -12.74 37.29
CA PHE A 583 -15.44 -12.24 37.45
C PHE A 583 -16.48 -13.35 37.28
N CYS A 584 -16.37 -14.17 36.22
CA CYS A 584 -17.31 -15.25 35.94
C CYS A 584 -17.35 -16.33 37.02
N THR A 585 -16.24 -16.57 37.71
CA THR A 585 -16.13 -17.58 38.77
C THR A 585 -16.52 -17.06 40.15
N HIS A 586 -16.60 -15.73 40.34
CA HIS A 586 -16.88 -15.10 41.63
C HIS A 586 -18.24 -14.41 41.70
N ILE A 587 -18.84 -14.03 40.57
CA ILE A 587 -20.23 -13.55 40.53
C ILE A 587 -21.17 -14.72 40.87
N SER A 588 -22.06 -14.52 41.84
CA SER A 588 -23.09 -15.49 42.18
C SER A 588 -24.20 -15.52 41.11
N ASP A 589 -24.97 -16.62 41.09
CA ASP A 589 -26.04 -16.83 40.11
C ASP A 589 -25.61 -16.56 38.65
N ARG A 590 -24.44 -17.08 38.25
CA ARG A 590 -23.86 -16.85 36.92
C ARG A 590 -24.82 -17.17 35.76
N ALA A 591 -25.79 -18.05 35.96
CA ALA A 591 -26.81 -18.41 34.97
C ALA A 591 -27.83 -17.30 34.69
N SER A 592 -28.01 -16.34 35.60
CA SER A 592 -28.87 -15.17 35.42
C SER A 592 -28.12 -13.94 34.89
N VAL A 593 -26.88 -14.11 34.43
CA VAL A 593 -25.98 -13.03 34.03
C VAL A 593 -25.47 -13.28 32.62
N ILE A 594 -25.49 -12.24 31.80
CA ILE A 594 -24.74 -12.17 30.54
C ILE A 594 -23.50 -11.32 30.81
N VAL A 595 -22.31 -11.90 30.60
CA VAL A 595 -21.05 -11.14 30.69
C VAL A 595 -20.71 -10.58 29.32
N SER A 596 -20.77 -9.25 29.20
CA SER A 596 -20.44 -8.51 27.97
C SER A 596 -19.01 -7.97 28.02
N LEU A 597 -18.30 -8.09 26.91
CA LEU A 597 -16.94 -7.60 26.72
C LEU A 597 -16.99 -6.32 25.87
N HIS A 598 -16.35 -5.26 26.34
CA HIS A 598 -16.25 -4.00 25.61
C HIS A 598 -14.80 -3.48 25.67
N PRO A 599 -13.85 -4.12 24.97
CA PRO A 599 -12.46 -3.70 25.02
C PRO A 599 -12.14 -2.61 23.99
N HIS A 600 -11.49 -1.55 24.44
CA HIS A 600 -10.79 -0.59 23.58
C HIS A 600 -9.39 -1.10 23.21
N ASN A 601 -8.74 -0.40 22.28
CA ASN A 601 -7.55 -0.89 21.60
C ASN A 601 -6.25 -0.12 21.92
N ASP A 602 -6.11 0.48 23.11
CA ASP A 602 -5.00 1.39 23.45
C ASP A 602 -3.60 0.75 23.31
N ARG A 603 -3.49 -0.58 23.40
CA ARG A 603 -2.25 -1.36 23.22
C ARG A 603 -2.31 -2.26 21.98
N GLY A 604 -3.28 -2.02 21.08
CA GLY A 604 -3.42 -2.75 19.82
C GLY A 604 -3.87 -4.20 19.97
N CYS A 605 -4.43 -4.60 21.11
CA CYS A 605 -4.78 -5.99 21.39
C CYS A 605 -6.27 -6.23 21.70
N ALA A 606 -7.18 -5.31 21.34
CA ALA A 606 -8.61 -5.44 21.63
C ALA A 606 -9.25 -6.72 21.07
N VAL A 607 -8.90 -7.11 19.84
CA VAL A 607 -9.36 -8.36 19.21
C VAL A 607 -8.93 -9.57 20.03
N ALA A 608 -7.65 -9.63 20.41
CA ALA A 608 -7.12 -10.71 21.24
C ALA A 608 -7.75 -10.71 22.65
N ALA A 609 -7.97 -9.53 23.25
CA ALA A 609 -8.65 -9.40 24.54
C ALA A 609 -10.08 -9.94 24.48
N SER A 610 -10.82 -9.65 23.41
CA SER A 610 -12.16 -10.21 23.19
C SER A 610 -12.16 -11.72 22.97
N GLU A 611 -11.28 -12.24 22.09
CA GLU A 611 -11.20 -13.69 21.84
C GLU A 611 -10.87 -14.46 23.11
N LEU A 612 -9.86 -14.03 23.87
CA LEU A 612 -9.50 -14.69 25.13
C LEU A 612 -10.56 -14.46 26.21
N GLY A 613 -11.21 -13.29 26.25
CA GLY A 613 -12.32 -13.00 27.15
C GLY A 613 -13.54 -13.90 26.91
N MET A 614 -13.84 -14.22 25.64
CA MET A 614 -14.90 -15.19 25.31
C MET A 614 -14.55 -16.59 25.82
N LEU A 615 -13.31 -17.04 25.65
CA LEU A 615 -12.83 -18.31 26.22
C LEU A 615 -12.87 -18.31 27.76
N ALA A 616 -12.63 -17.16 28.38
CA ALA A 616 -12.73 -16.94 29.82
C ALA A 616 -14.16 -16.95 30.37
N GLY A 617 -15.18 -16.93 29.50
CA GLY A 617 -16.58 -17.02 29.88
C GLY A 617 -17.42 -15.78 29.54
N GLY A 618 -16.92 -14.87 28.71
CA GLY A 618 -17.74 -13.81 28.10
C GLY A 618 -18.80 -14.40 27.15
N ASP A 619 -20.03 -13.90 27.23
CA ASP A 619 -21.17 -14.37 26.43
C ASP A 619 -21.50 -13.41 25.27
N ARG A 620 -21.10 -12.14 25.41
CA ARG A 620 -21.51 -11.02 24.57
C ARG A 620 -20.32 -10.09 24.27
N VAL A 621 -20.30 -9.47 23.11
CA VAL A 621 -19.25 -8.53 22.69
C VAL A 621 -19.87 -7.25 22.14
N GLU A 622 -19.44 -6.13 22.70
CA GLU A 622 -19.70 -4.78 22.22
C GLU A 622 -18.49 -4.25 21.46
N GLY A 623 -18.72 -3.73 20.27
CA GLY A 623 -17.68 -3.16 19.43
C GLY A 623 -18.24 -2.42 18.24
N CYS A 624 -17.35 -2.01 17.34
CA CYS A 624 -17.73 -1.27 16.14
C CYS A 624 -17.31 -2.03 14.89
N LEU A 625 -17.98 -1.75 13.77
CA LEU A 625 -17.51 -2.18 12.46
C LEU A 625 -16.17 -1.48 12.15
N PHE A 626 -15.16 -2.27 11.80
CA PHE A 626 -13.78 -1.82 11.54
C PHE A 626 -13.12 -1.09 12.72
N GLY A 627 -13.58 -1.35 13.95
CA GLY A 627 -12.93 -0.90 15.18
C GLY A 627 -12.98 0.61 15.42
N ASN A 628 -14.00 1.32 14.91
CA ASN A 628 -14.19 2.73 15.25
C ASN A 628 -14.46 2.92 16.76
N GLY A 629 -14.18 4.11 17.31
CA GLY A 629 -14.38 4.42 18.73
C GLY A 629 -13.31 5.37 19.27
N GLU A 630 -13.43 5.72 20.54
CA GLU A 630 -12.55 6.71 21.17
C GLU A 630 -11.06 6.33 21.07
N ARG A 631 -10.19 7.31 20.74
CA ARG A 631 -8.72 7.19 20.65
C ARG A 631 -8.23 6.16 19.63
N THR A 632 -8.06 4.92 20.06
CA THR A 632 -7.57 3.79 19.28
C THR A 632 -8.70 2.88 18.80
N GLY A 633 -9.93 3.16 19.22
CA GLY A 633 -11.12 2.46 18.78
C GLY A 633 -11.60 1.37 19.73
N ASN A 634 -12.82 0.90 19.48
CA ASN A 634 -13.36 -0.33 20.05
C ASN A 634 -12.75 -1.55 19.38
N VAL A 635 -13.02 -2.73 19.94
CA VAL A 635 -12.79 -3.98 19.22
C VAL A 635 -13.55 -3.99 17.89
N ASP A 636 -12.89 -4.48 16.86
CA ASP A 636 -13.48 -4.65 15.53
C ASP A 636 -14.33 -5.92 15.45
N ILE A 637 -15.64 -5.74 15.29
CA ILE A 637 -16.59 -6.85 15.15
C ILE A 637 -16.37 -7.60 13.83
N VAL A 638 -15.98 -6.91 12.74
CA VAL A 638 -15.74 -7.57 11.44
C VAL A 638 -14.59 -8.55 11.56
N THR A 639 -13.46 -8.13 12.15
CA THR A 639 -12.33 -9.02 12.42
C THR A 639 -12.74 -10.20 13.30
N LEU A 640 -13.45 -9.98 14.42
CA LEU A 640 -13.86 -11.09 15.30
C LEU A 640 -14.79 -12.09 14.60
N ALA A 641 -15.77 -11.60 13.84
CA ALA A 641 -16.71 -12.42 13.10
C ALA A 641 -15.98 -13.27 12.04
N LEU A 642 -15.07 -12.66 11.27
CA LEU A 642 -14.36 -13.35 10.20
C LEU A 642 -13.20 -14.23 10.71
N ASN A 643 -12.64 -13.94 11.88
CA ASN A 643 -11.76 -14.86 12.60
C ASN A 643 -12.50 -16.18 12.89
N MET A 644 -13.74 -16.12 13.39
CA MET A 644 -14.58 -17.30 13.60
C MET A 644 -14.93 -18.00 12.27
N PHE A 645 -15.37 -17.23 11.27
CA PHE A 645 -15.73 -17.77 9.96
C PHE A 645 -14.59 -18.55 9.31
N SER A 646 -13.37 -18.00 9.34
CA SER A 646 -12.17 -18.65 8.79
C SER A 646 -11.77 -19.95 9.50
N GLN A 647 -12.29 -20.20 10.70
CA GLN A 647 -12.11 -21.43 11.47
C GLN A 647 -13.32 -22.37 11.38
N GLY A 648 -14.26 -22.12 10.46
CA GLY A 648 -15.45 -22.94 10.25
C GLY A 648 -16.58 -22.70 11.27
N ILE A 649 -16.51 -21.61 12.04
CA ILE A 649 -17.54 -21.23 13.01
C ILE A 649 -18.36 -20.09 12.42
N GLN A 650 -19.66 -20.31 12.22
CA GLN A 650 -20.54 -19.27 11.71
C GLN A 650 -20.60 -18.08 12.69
N PRO A 651 -20.44 -16.82 12.22
CA PRO A 651 -20.43 -15.62 13.06
C PRO A 651 -21.84 -15.22 13.57
N GLY A 652 -22.71 -16.20 13.83
CA GLY A 652 -24.08 -15.98 14.22
C GLY A 652 -24.93 -15.56 13.02
N GLN A 653 -25.62 -14.44 13.14
CA GLN A 653 -26.50 -13.90 12.10
C GLN A 653 -25.86 -12.80 11.26
N LEU A 654 -24.57 -12.51 11.50
CA LEU A 654 -23.87 -11.47 10.75
C LEU A 654 -23.59 -11.93 9.32
N ASP A 655 -24.13 -11.22 8.34
CA ASP A 655 -23.83 -11.39 6.92
C ASP A 655 -22.77 -10.37 6.49
N LEU A 656 -21.61 -10.88 6.11
CA LEU A 656 -20.45 -10.12 5.65
C LEU A 656 -20.04 -10.53 4.22
N SER A 657 -20.97 -11.14 3.48
CA SER A 657 -20.74 -11.62 2.10
C SER A 657 -20.56 -10.51 1.07
N ASP A 658 -20.92 -9.26 1.40
CA ASP A 658 -20.59 -8.05 0.64
C ASP A 658 -19.87 -7.06 1.56
N ILE A 659 -18.60 -7.37 1.85
CA ILE A 659 -17.81 -6.56 2.79
C ILE A 659 -17.57 -5.15 2.25
N GLN A 660 -17.51 -4.97 0.92
CA GLN A 660 -17.26 -3.66 0.31
C GLN A 660 -18.44 -2.71 0.57
N SER A 661 -19.67 -3.18 0.49
CA SER A 661 -20.86 -2.39 0.86
C SER A 661 -20.81 -1.93 2.33
N VAL A 662 -20.26 -2.75 3.23
CA VAL A 662 -20.04 -2.36 4.63
C VAL A 662 -18.95 -1.30 4.73
N VAL A 663 -17.80 -1.48 4.04
CA VAL A 663 -16.70 -0.51 3.99
C VAL A 663 -17.18 0.86 3.51
N ASP A 664 -17.99 0.89 2.45
CA ASP A 664 -18.50 2.13 1.85
C ASP A 664 -19.42 2.89 2.79
N VAL A 665 -20.31 2.18 3.51
CA VAL A 665 -21.19 2.82 4.52
C VAL A 665 -20.39 3.31 5.70
N VAL A 666 -19.50 2.49 6.26
CA VAL A 666 -18.71 2.87 7.44
C VAL A 666 -17.81 4.05 7.11
N SER A 667 -17.04 3.99 6.03
CA SER A 667 -16.11 5.06 5.64
C SER A 667 -16.85 6.36 5.28
N GLY A 668 -17.97 6.26 4.59
CA GLY A 668 -18.77 7.42 4.18
C GLY A 668 -19.60 8.06 5.30
N CYS A 669 -19.91 7.32 6.37
CA CYS A 669 -20.61 7.88 7.54
C CYS A 669 -19.65 8.38 8.62
N ASN A 670 -18.49 7.73 8.76
CA ASN A 670 -17.48 8.11 9.76
C ASN A 670 -16.55 9.21 9.25
N ASP A 671 -16.45 9.43 7.94
CA ASP A 671 -15.41 10.25 7.29
C ASP A 671 -13.97 9.80 7.67
N ILE A 672 -13.80 8.51 7.94
CA ILE A 672 -12.53 7.86 8.27
C ILE A 672 -12.41 6.61 7.36
N PRO A 673 -11.37 6.51 6.53
CA PRO A 673 -11.19 5.35 5.66
C PRO A 673 -10.76 4.11 6.46
N VAL A 674 -11.19 2.93 6.01
CA VAL A 674 -10.62 1.66 6.47
C VAL A 674 -9.16 1.57 6.03
N HIS A 675 -8.29 1.15 6.95
CA HIS A 675 -6.86 1.07 6.66
C HIS A 675 -6.57 0.00 5.59
N PRO A 676 -5.62 0.20 4.64
CA PRO A 676 -5.35 -0.77 3.56
C PRO A 676 -4.91 -2.16 4.04
N ARG A 677 -4.47 -2.29 5.30
CA ARG A 677 -4.09 -3.57 5.94
C ARG A 677 -5.06 -4.02 7.03
N HIS A 678 -6.21 -3.38 7.13
CA HIS A 678 -7.24 -3.76 8.11
C HIS A 678 -7.72 -5.18 7.77
N PRO A 679 -7.70 -6.15 8.72
CA PRO A 679 -8.02 -7.54 8.42
C PRO A 679 -9.31 -7.70 7.61
N TYR A 680 -9.27 -8.59 6.62
CA TYR A 680 -10.37 -8.95 5.70
C TYR A 680 -10.90 -7.86 4.75
N ALA A 681 -10.87 -6.59 5.14
CA ALA A 681 -11.50 -5.50 4.36
C ALA A 681 -10.51 -4.54 3.70
N GLY A 682 -9.26 -4.47 4.18
CA GLY A 682 -8.28 -3.54 3.63
C GLY A 682 -7.85 -3.91 2.21
N ASP A 683 -7.61 -2.90 1.37
CA ASP A 683 -7.26 -3.04 -0.05
C ASP A 683 -6.10 -3.99 -0.38
N LEU A 684 -5.24 -4.31 0.60
CA LEU A 684 -4.03 -5.12 0.42
C LEU A 684 -4.13 -6.52 1.05
N VAL A 685 -5.22 -6.87 1.73
CA VAL A 685 -5.25 -8.09 2.57
C VAL A 685 -5.35 -9.38 1.77
N PHE A 686 -5.88 -9.32 0.56
CA PHE A 686 -5.89 -10.46 -0.37
C PHE A 686 -4.76 -10.38 -1.41
N THR A 687 -3.95 -9.31 -1.41
CA THR A 687 -2.93 -9.06 -2.43
C THR A 687 -1.61 -9.76 -2.14
N ALA A 688 -1.06 -10.44 -3.15
CA ALA A 688 0.30 -10.99 -3.13
C ALA A 688 1.23 -10.23 -4.10
N PHE A 689 2.20 -9.49 -3.55
CA PHE A 689 3.22 -8.77 -4.34
C PHE A 689 4.40 -9.66 -4.75
N SER A 690 4.72 -10.68 -3.95
CA SER A 690 5.83 -11.58 -4.25
C SER A 690 5.48 -12.53 -5.41
N GLY A 691 6.32 -12.58 -6.43
CA GLY A 691 6.17 -13.53 -7.53
C GLY A 691 6.16 -15.00 -7.09
N SER A 692 6.85 -15.35 -6.00
CA SER A 692 6.80 -16.72 -5.44
C SER A 692 5.46 -17.02 -4.76
N HIS A 693 4.87 -16.04 -4.07
CA HIS A 693 3.55 -16.19 -3.47
C HIS A 693 2.48 -16.30 -4.56
N GLN A 694 2.56 -15.46 -5.61
CA GLN A 694 1.66 -15.54 -6.77
C GLN A 694 1.71 -16.92 -7.45
N ASP A 695 2.90 -17.50 -7.63
CA ASP A 695 3.05 -18.84 -8.21
C ASP A 695 2.44 -19.93 -7.31
N ALA A 696 2.65 -19.84 -5.99
CA ALA A 696 2.07 -20.77 -5.02
C ALA A 696 0.53 -20.67 -4.98
N ILE A 697 -0.02 -19.45 -4.98
CA ILE A 697 -1.45 -19.18 -5.06
C ILE A 697 -2.03 -19.78 -6.35
N LYS A 698 -1.40 -19.52 -7.50
CA LYS A 698 -1.81 -20.11 -8.80
C LYS A 698 -1.86 -21.63 -8.77
N LYS A 699 -0.85 -22.28 -8.18
CA LYS A 699 -0.83 -23.74 -7.98
C LYS A 699 -1.94 -24.19 -7.03
N GLY A 700 -2.20 -23.42 -5.97
CA GLY A 700 -3.34 -23.59 -5.07
C GLY A 700 -4.66 -23.65 -5.83
N PHE A 701 -4.95 -22.66 -6.68
CA PHE A 701 -6.20 -22.64 -7.47
C PHE A 701 -6.33 -23.81 -8.43
N ALA A 702 -5.24 -24.19 -9.09
CA ALA A 702 -5.23 -25.36 -9.96
C ALA A 702 -5.52 -26.66 -9.17
N ALA A 703 -5.05 -26.76 -7.93
CA ALA A 703 -5.38 -27.86 -7.03
C ALA A 703 -6.83 -27.77 -6.51
N GLN A 704 -7.29 -26.58 -6.15
CA GLN A 704 -8.66 -26.31 -5.69
C GLN A 704 -9.70 -26.73 -6.74
N THR A 705 -9.46 -26.42 -8.02
CA THR A 705 -10.37 -26.84 -9.11
C THR A 705 -10.51 -28.36 -9.19
N LYS A 706 -9.41 -29.10 -8.98
CA LYS A 706 -9.45 -30.57 -8.93
C LYS A 706 -10.17 -31.07 -7.69
N ARG A 707 -9.86 -30.49 -6.52
CA ARG A 707 -10.48 -30.81 -5.23
C ARG A 707 -12.02 -30.68 -5.30
N ILE A 708 -12.51 -29.58 -5.86
CA ILE A 708 -13.95 -29.34 -6.08
C ILE A 708 -14.54 -30.38 -7.04
N ALA A 709 -13.85 -30.71 -8.13
CA ALA A 709 -14.31 -31.74 -9.08
C ALA A 709 -14.38 -33.15 -8.43
N ASP A 710 -13.52 -33.42 -7.46
CA ASP A 710 -13.51 -34.65 -6.66
C ASP A 710 -14.55 -34.63 -5.50
N GLY A 711 -15.34 -33.55 -5.37
CA GLY A 711 -16.41 -33.39 -4.40
C GLY A 711 -16.00 -32.81 -3.05
N ASP A 712 -14.78 -32.30 -2.92
CA ASP A 712 -14.28 -31.64 -1.71
C ASP A 712 -14.21 -30.12 -1.91
N ASN A 713 -14.97 -29.39 -1.10
CA ASN A 713 -15.09 -27.93 -1.16
C ASN A 713 -14.16 -27.21 -0.15
N THR A 714 -13.25 -27.93 0.51
CA THR A 714 -12.34 -27.33 1.49
C THR A 714 -11.45 -26.28 0.83
N TRP A 715 -11.38 -25.09 1.44
CA TRP A 715 -10.48 -24.03 1.00
C TRP A 715 -9.03 -24.34 1.42
N GLU A 716 -8.15 -24.60 0.46
CA GLU A 716 -6.72 -24.76 0.72
C GLU A 716 -5.89 -24.05 -0.35
N ILE A 717 -5.76 -22.73 -0.20
CA ILE A 717 -4.92 -21.89 -1.06
C ILE A 717 -3.76 -21.33 -0.22
N PRO A 718 -2.50 -21.50 -0.65
CA PRO A 718 -1.37 -20.90 0.05
C PRO A 718 -1.54 -19.39 0.23
N TYR A 719 -1.20 -18.88 1.42
CA TYR A 719 -1.23 -17.45 1.79
C TYR A 719 -2.62 -16.77 1.87
N LEU A 720 -3.70 -17.40 1.40
CA LEU A 720 -5.06 -16.84 1.50
C LEU A 720 -5.84 -17.59 2.59
N PRO A 721 -6.13 -16.96 3.74
CA PRO A 721 -6.79 -17.64 4.86
C PRO A 721 -8.28 -17.96 4.60
N ILE A 722 -8.89 -17.30 3.62
CA ILE A 722 -10.30 -17.39 3.24
C ILE A 722 -10.41 -17.17 1.72
N ASP A 723 -11.46 -17.68 1.08
CA ASP A 723 -11.80 -17.31 -0.29
C ASP A 723 -12.27 -15.85 -0.34
N PRO A 724 -11.60 -14.94 -1.06
CA PRO A 724 -12.07 -13.56 -1.21
C PRO A 724 -13.50 -13.47 -1.77
N LEU A 725 -13.94 -14.45 -2.56
CA LEU A 725 -15.30 -14.49 -3.12
C LEU A 725 -16.37 -14.65 -2.05
N ASP A 726 -16.07 -15.31 -0.92
CA ASP A 726 -17.01 -15.47 0.19
C ASP A 726 -17.37 -14.13 0.85
N LEU A 727 -16.56 -13.09 0.62
CA LEU A 727 -16.77 -11.72 1.11
C LEU A 727 -17.16 -10.74 0.00
N GLY A 728 -17.43 -11.24 -1.21
CA GLY A 728 -17.76 -10.41 -2.37
C GLY A 728 -16.56 -9.70 -2.99
N CYS A 729 -15.34 -10.03 -2.56
CA CYS A 729 -14.11 -9.51 -3.16
C CYS A 729 -13.76 -10.27 -4.44
N THR A 730 -13.04 -9.62 -5.35
CA THR A 730 -12.63 -10.25 -6.62
C THR A 730 -11.21 -10.81 -6.55
N TYR A 731 -10.96 -11.84 -7.35
CA TYR A 731 -9.62 -12.42 -7.50
C TYR A 731 -8.59 -11.45 -8.11
N GLU A 732 -9.05 -10.43 -8.84
CA GLU A 732 -8.19 -9.37 -9.40
C GLU A 732 -7.47 -8.57 -8.31
N ALA A 733 -8.02 -8.52 -7.09
CA ALA A 733 -7.37 -7.95 -5.92
C ALA A 733 -6.14 -8.77 -5.43
N VAL A 734 -6.00 -10.02 -5.86
CA VAL A 734 -4.96 -10.95 -5.39
C VAL A 734 -3.63 -10.77 -6.13
N ILE A 735 -3.67 -10.42 -7.42
CA ILE A 735 -2.47 -10.33 -8.27
C ILE A 735 -2.27 -8.88 -8.72
N ARG A 736 -1.56 -8.08 -7.91
CA ARG A 736 -1.05 -6.78 -8.35
C ARG A 736 0.33 -6.95 -8.97
N VAL A 737 0.54 -6.32 -10.13
CA VAL A 737 1.82 -6.39 -10.84
C VAL A 737 2.63 -5.13 -10.57
N ASN A 738 3.68 -5.25 -9.75
CA ASN A 738 4.71 -4.24 -9.56
C ASN A 738 6.05 -4.75 -10.11
N SER A 739 7.13 -3.97 -9.95
CA SER A 739 8.48 -4.35 -10.44
C SER A 739 9.04 -5.65 -9.83
N GLN A 740 8.39 -6.22 -8.79
CA GLN A 740 8.73 -7.50 -8.17
C GLN A 740 7.77 -8.67 -8.50
N SER A 741 6.66 -8.42 -9.19
CA SER A 741 5.65 -9.45 -9.48
C SER A 741 6.14 -10.46 -10.52
N GLY A 742 5.69 -11.72 -10.46
CA GLY A 742 6.22 -12.81 -11.27
C GLY A 742 5.57 -12.97 -12.65
N LYS A 743 6.30 -13.58 -13.60
CA LYS A 743 5.85 -13.89 -14.99
C LYS A 743 4.50 -14.62 -15.06
N GLY A 744 4.18 -15.44 -14.05
CA GLY A 744 2.98 -16.25 -14.01
C GLY A 744 1.68 -15.48 -13.72
N GLY A 745 1.77 -14.31 -13.06
CA GLY A 745 0.63 -13.47 -12.70
C GLY A 745 0.05 -12.73 -13.90
N VAL A 746 0.91 -12.11 -14.72
CA VAL A 746 0.50 -11.40 -15.96
C VAL A 746 -0.22 -12.33 -16.93
N ALA A 747 0.33 -13.52 -17.16
CA ALA A 747 -0.27 -14.50 -18.07
C ALA A 747 -1.63 -15.02 -17.58
N TYR A 748 -1.79 -15.15 -16.26
CA TYR A 748 -3.05 -15.57 -15.66
C TYR A 748 -4.14 -14.50 -15.85
N LEU A 749 -3.80 -13.22 -15.63
CA LEU A 749 -4.74 -12.10 -15.83
C LEU A 749 -5.19 -12.01 -17.30
N VAL A 750 -4.27 -12.16 -18.27
CA VAL A 750 -4.64 -12.18 -19.70
C VAL A 750 -5.56 -13.38 -20.03
N ALA A 751 -5.29 -14.56 -19.48
CA ALA A 751 -6.15 -15.73 -19.69
C ALA A 751 -7.54 -15.55 -19.07
N GLN A 752 -7.64 -14.92 -17.91
CA GLN A 752 -8.92 -14.68 -17.22
C GLN A 752 -9.73 -13.56 -17.89
N SER A 753 -9.11 -12.41 -18.18
CA SER A 753 -9.79 -11.22 -18.71
C SER A 753 -10.09 -11.32 -20.20
N LEU A 754 -9.20 -11.94 -20.99
CA LEU A 754 -9.33 -12.02 -22.46
C LEU A 754 -9.62 -13.42 -22.99
N GLY A 755 -9.50 -14.47 -22.17
CA GLY A 755 -9.67 -15.85 -22.62
C GLY A 755 -8.51 -16.37 -23.47
N LEU A 756 -7.31 -15.79 -23.32
CA LEU A 756 -6.15 -16.06 -24.16
C LEU A 756 -5.06 -16.85 -23.40
N ASP A 757 -4.89 -18.13 -23.77
CA ASP A 757 -3.84 -18.98 -23.22
C ASP A 757 -2.49 -18.74 -23.92
N LEU A 758 -1.68 -17.85 -23.35
CA LEU A 758 -0.40 -17.42 -23.95
C LEU A 758 0.64 -18.56 -23.96
N PRO A 759 1.35 -18.79 -25.09
CA PRO A 759 2.51 -19.68 -25.14
C PRO A 759 3.60 -19.27 -24.15
N ARG A 760 4.32 -20.23 -23.57
CA ARG A 760 5.29 -19.97 -22.49
C ARG A 760 6.35 -18.92 -22.86
N ARG A 761 6.81 -18.89 -24.11
CA ARG A 761 7.80 -17.90 -24.59
C ARG A 761 7.17 -16.52 -24.77
N MET A 762 5.92 -16.45 -25.19
CA MET A 762 5.15 -15.20 -25.26
C MET A 762 4.86 -14.63 -23.87
N GLN A 763 4.56 -15.48 -22.87
CA GLN A 763 4.39 -15.02 -21.48
C GLN A 763 5.63 -14.25 -21.00
N VAL A 764 6.83 -14.74 -21.34
CA VAL A 764 8.09 -14.06 -21.01
C VAL A 764 8.23 -12.74 -21.77
N ALA A 765 7.94 -12.74 -23.08
CA ALA A 765 8.04 -11.54 -23.92
C ALA A 765 7.07 -10.43 -23.46
N PHE A 766 5.81 -10.77 -23.20
CA PHE A 766 4.83 -9.81 -22.74
C PHE A 766 5.10 -9.32 -21.32
N TYR A 767 5.59 -10.20 -20.43
CA TYR A 767 6.02 -9.79 -19.10
C TYR A 767 7.15 -8.75 -19.15
N GLN A 768 8.09 -8.84 -20.09
CA GLN A 768 9.12 -7.80 -20.27
C GLN A 768 8.51 -6.44 -20.65
N VAL A 769 7.46 -6.42 -21.48
CA VAL A 769 6.72 -5.20 -21.79
C VAL A 769 6.07 -4.62 -20.54
N ILE A 770 5.40 -5.44 -19.74
CA ILE A 770 4.77 -5.00 -18.49
C ILE A 770 5.80 -4.49 -17.47
N GLN A 771 6.94 -5.17 -17.32
CA GLN A 771 8.03 -4.70 -16.46
C GLN A 771 8.51 -3.32 -16.90
N GLU A 772 8.74 -3.13 -18.20
CA GLU A 772 9.24 -1.84 -18.69
C GLU A 772 8.21 -0.72 -18.57
N VAL A 773 6.92 -1.01 -18.75
CA VAL A 773 5.83 -0.04 -18.49
C VAL A 773 5.73 0.29 -16.99
N ALA A 774 5.79 -0.71 -16.11
CA ALA A 774 5.75 -0.52 -14.66
C ALA A 774 6.96 0.29 -14.16
N ASP A 775 8.16 -0.03 -14.63
CA ASP A 775 9.40 0.66 -14.28
C ASP A 775 9.38 2.13 -14.75
N ARG A 776 8.87 2.40 -15.96
CA ARG A 776 8.76 3.77 -16.51
C ARG A 776 7.68 4.61 -15.84
N THR A 777 6.58 4.00 -15.40
CA THR A 777 5.46 4.72 -14.80
C THR A 777 5.61 4.88 -13.29
N GLY A 778 6.39 4.01 -12.64
CA GLY A 778 6.49 3.92 -11.19
C GLY A 778 5.17 3.55 -10.50
N LYS A 779 4.18 3.10 -11.28
CA LYS A 779 2.83 2.75 -10.81
C LYS A 779 2.67 1.23 -10.72
N GLU A 780 1.81 0.80 -9.81
CA GLU A 780 1.28 -0.57 -9.85
C GLU A 780 0.40 -0.73 -11.09
N MET A 781 0.52 -1.86 -11.78
CA MET A 781 -0.29 -2.18 -12.95
C MET A 781 -1.56 -2.92 -12.51
N THR A 782 -2.72 -2.37 -12.85
CA THR A 782 -4.03 -3.00 -12.63
C THR A 782 -4.34 -4.08 -13.67
N SER A 783 -5.37 -4.91 -13.45
CA SER A 783 -5.89 -5.87 -14.45
C SER A 783 -6.25 -5.17 -15.77
N ASP A 784 -6.89 -4.00 -15.67
CA ASP A 784 -7.27 -3.17 -16.82
C ASP A 784 -6.05 -2.61 -17.54
N ASP A 785 -5.03 -2.14 -16.80
CA ASP A 785 -3.78 -1.68 -17.40
C ASP A 785 -3.11 -2.80 -18.18
N ILE A 786 -2.98 -4.00 -17.60
CA ILE A 786 -2.36 -5.15 -18.24
C ILE A 786 -3.13 -5.56 -19.49
N THR A 787 -4.46 -5.58 -19.42
CA THR A 787 -5.34 -5.92 -20.53
C THR A 787 -5.24 -4.90 -21.67
N ARG A 788 -5.20 -3.61 -21.33
CA ARG A 788 -5.00 -2.51 -22.28
C ARG A 788 -3.62 -2.55 -22.91
N ILE A 789 -2.57 -2.74 -22.12
CA ILE A 789 -1.20 -2.87 -22.62
C ILE A 789 -1.10 -4.09 -23.53
N PHE A 790 -1.73 -5.23 -23.19
CA PHE A 790 -1.76 -6.42 -24.03
C PHE A 790 -2.43 -6.16 -25.38
N THR A 791 -3.65 -5.62 -25.35
CA THR A 791 -4.42 -5.35 -26.57
C THR A 791 -3.70 -4.37 -27.48
N GLN A 792 -3.03 -3.35 -26.95
CA GLN A 792 -2.22 -2.42 -27.74
C GLN A 792 -0.92 -3.03 -28.26
N THR A 793 -0.18 -3.74 -27.41
CA THR A 793 1.09 -4.39 -27.80
C THR A 793 0.91 -5.34 -28.98
N TYR A 794 -0.26 -6.00 -29.06
CA TYR A 794 -0.56 -6.97 -30.10
C TYR A 794 -1.65 -6.54 -31.08
N HIS A 795 -2.02 -5.25 -31.08
CA HIS A 795 -2.94 -4.64 -32.06
C HIS A 795 -4.32 -5.32 -32.15
N LEU A 796 -4.88 -5.72 -31.01
CA LEU A 796 -6.21 -6.32 -30.91
C LEU A 796 -7.28 -5.23 -30.79
N ALA A 797 -8.34 -5.33 -31.60
CA ALA A 797 -9.47 -4.40 -31.56
C ALA A 797 -10.28 -4.58 -30.25
N SER A 798 -10.43 -3.50 -29.48
CA SER A 798 -11.32 -3.43 -28.30
C SER A 798 -12.61 -2.66 -28.64
N LEU A 799 -13.73 -3.02 -28.00
CA LEU A 799 -15.05 -2.40 -28.17
C LEU A 799 -15.13 -0.97 -27.62
N GLU A 800 -14.25 -0.57 -26.70
CA GLU A 800 -14.36 0.70 -25.95
C GLU A 800 -13.40 1.79 -26.41
N ALA A 801 -12.34 1.45 -27.15
CA ALA A 801 -11.37 2.39 -27.72
C ALA A 801 -11.29 2.20 -29.23
N GLY A 802 -11.68 3.21 -30.00
CA GLY A 802 -11.72 3.15 -31.47
C GLY A 802 -10.41 2.64 -32.11
N ARG A 803 -10.55 1.91 -33.22
CA ARG A 803 -9.49 1.40 -34.14
C ARG A 803 -8.08 1.30 -33.54
N ASN A 804 -7.85 0.28 -32.71
CA ASN A 804 -6.51 -0.19 -32.37
C ASN A 804 -5.94 -1.00 -33.56
N GLU A 805 -5.62 -0.33 -34.66
CA GLU A 805 -5.09 -0.95 -35.88
C GLU A 805 -3.57 -0.78 -35.93
N GLY A 806 -2.85 -1.91 -35.94
CA GLY A 806 -1.40 -1.92 -36.12
C GLY A 806 -0.97 -1.40 -37.49
N ARG A 807 0.34 -1.24 -37.67
CA ARG A 807 0.95 -0.78 -38.94
C ARG A 807 0.48 -1.62 -40.12
N PHE A 808 0.40 -2.94 -39.92
CA PHE A 808 -0.18 -3.88 -40.85
C PHE A 808 -1.56 -4.33 -40.38
N ALA A 809 -2.58 -4.18 -41.22
CA ALA A 809 -3.93 -4.67 -40.92
C ALA A 809 -4.59 -5.30 -42.16
N LEU A 810 -5.22 -6.46 -41.98
CA LEU A 810 -5.89 -7.18 -43.06
C LEU A 810 -7.23 -6.51 -43.40
N ARG A 811 -7.48 -6.21 -44.68
CA ARG A 811 -8.77 -5.67 -45.16
C ARG A 811 -9.60 -6.68 -45.94
N GLY A 812 -8.93 -7.63 -46.57
CA GLY A 812 -9.57 -8.72 -47.31
C GLY A 812 -8.52 -9.50 -48.06
N TYR A 813 -8.80 -10.78 -48.32
CA TYR A 813 -7.89 -11.65 -49.05
C TYR A 813 -8.63 -12.76 -49.79
N SER A 814 -7.95 -13.32 -50.78
CA SER A 814 -8.27 -14.60 -51.39
C SER A 814 -7.05 -15.50 -51.33
N LEU A 815 -7.30 -16.80 -51.14
CA LEU A 815 -6.31 -17.86 -51.28
C LEU A 815 -6.69 -18.71 -52.47
N SER A 816 -5.74 -18.96 -53.37
CA SER A 816 -5.89 -19.88 -54.49
C SER A 816 -4.73 -20.86 -54.53
N ASP A 817 -4.88 -21.94 -55.29
CA ASP A 817 -3.76 -22.83 -55.59
C ASP A 817 -2.94 -22.25 -56.75
N ASP A 818 -1.62 -22.28 -56.61
CA ASP A 818 -0.71 -21.83 -57.67
C ASP A 818 -0.52 -22.92 -58.73
N LEU A 819 -1.38 -22.88 -59.74
CA LEU A 819 -1.38 -23.80 -60.88
C LEU A 819 -0.24 -23.58 -61.87
N SER A 820 0.70 -22.65 -61.62
CA SER A 820 1.86 -22.39 -62.49
C SER A 820 3.04 -23.34 -62.26
N SER A 821 3.01 -24.13 -61.17
CA SER A 821 3.89 -25.28 -61.01
C SER A 821 3.31 -26.46 -61.80
N SER A 822 3.91 -26.72 -62.96
CA SER A 822 3.51 -27.74 -63.92
C SER A 822 3.22 -29.09 -63.26
N ILE A 823 1.95 -29.52 -63.32
CA ILE A 823 1.58 -30.93 -63.17
C ILE A 823 2.24 -31.66 -64.34
N THR A 824 3.33 -32.38 -64.08
CA THR A 824 3.84 -33.38 -65.02
C THR A 824 2.99 -34.64 -64.88
N SER A 825 2.61 -35.22 -66.00
CA SER A 825 1.62 -36.30 -66.15
C SER A 825 2.10 -37.68 -65.66
N GLU A 826 2.80 -37.77 -64.53
CA GLU A 826 3.27 -39.03 -63.94
C GLU A 826 2.69 -39.33 -62.53
N ASP A 827 1.96 -38.40 -61.92
CA ASP A 827 1.46 -38.55 -60.52
C ASP A 827 0.06 -39.18 -60.39
N GLU A 828 -0.50 -39.81 -61.42
CA GLU A 828 -1.84 -40.40 -61.31
C GLU A 828 -1.87 -41.76 -60.58
N HIS A 829 -0.75 -42.45 -60.38
CA HIS A 829 -0.74 -43.77 -59.74
C HIS A 829 0.48 -43.97 -58.82
N GLY A 830 0.41 -43.54 -57.54
CA GLY A 830 1.40 -43.99 -56.55
C GLY A 830 1.46 -43.29 -55.19
N SER A 831 0.83 -43.91 -54.17
CA SER A 831 0.98 -43.69 -52.72
C SER A 831 0.60 -42.30 -52.17
N GLY A 832 -0.14 -42.26 -51.06
CA GLY A 832 -0.64 -41.04 -50.41
C GLY A 832 0.41 -40.11 -49.79
N LEU A 833 1.49 -39.80 -50.51
CA LEU A 833 2.45 -38.76 -50.21
C LEU A 833 1.86 -37.40 -50.64
N GLN A 834 1.98 -36.41 -49.75
CA GLN A 834 1.37 -35.08 -49.84
C GLN A 834 1.56 -34.44 -51.22
N THR A 835 0.45 -34.09 -51.90
CA THR A 835 0.50 -33.13 -53.01
C THR A 835 1.08 -31.81 -52.50
N PRO A 836 2.24 -31.33 -53.00
CA PRO A 836 2.77 -30.03 -52.62
C PRO A 836 1.86 -28.95 -53.21
N ARG A 837 0.90 -28.47 -52.41
CA ARG A 837 0.02 -27.36 -52.80
C ARG A 837 0.74 -26.06 -52.51
N HIS A 838 1.33 -25.46 -53.54
CA HIS A 838 1.68 -24.04 -53.46
C HIS A 838 0.39 -23.23 -53.38
N ARG A 839 0.24 -22.43 -52.33
CA ARG A 839 -0.85 -21.46 -52.15
C ARG A 839 -0.38 -20.10 -52.63
N ARG A 840 -1.27 -19.40 -53.33
CA ARG A 840 -1.14 -17.99 -53.66
C ARG A 840 -2.06 -17.17 -52.77
N PHE A 841 -1.49 -16.22 -52.05
CA PHE A 841 -2.21 -15.19 -51.32
C PHE A 841 -2.35 -13.96 -52.21
N THR A 842 -3.56 -13.43 -52.36
CA THR A 842 -3.81 -12.10 -52.93
C THR A 842 -4.70 -11.33 -51.96
N GLY A 843 -4.22 -10.22 -51.42
CA GLY A 843 -4.95 -9.52 -50.38
C GLY A 843 -4.67 -8.02 -50.30
N LYS A 844 -5.63 -7.31 -49.72
CA LYS A 844 -5.54 -5.89 -49.38
C LYS A 844 -5.08 -5.76 -47.93
N VAL A 845 -3.88 -5.23 -47.75
CA VAL A 845 -3.28 -4.99 -46.45
C VAL A 845 -3.05 -3.50 -46.27
N LEU A 846 -3.51 -2.97 -45.16
CA LEU A 846 -3.17 -1.62 -44.73
C LEU A 846 -1.69 -1.61 -44.30
N HIS A 847 -0.89 -0.68 -44.81
CA HIS A 847 0.45 -0.38 -44.32
C HIS A 847 0.57 1.14 -44.10
N GLU A 848 0.82 1.55 -42.85
CA GLU A 848 0.93 2.97 -42.45
C GLU A 848 -0.23 3.85 -42.95
N GLY A 849 -1.47 3.33 -42.82
CA GLY A 849 -2.69 4.04 -43.18
C GLY A 849 -3.05 4.02 -44.67
N LYS A 850 -2.24 3.40 -45.54
CA LYS A 850 -2.54 3.20 -46.96
C LYS A 850 -2.83 1.75 -47.27
N VAL A 851 -3.82 1.47 -48.13
CA VAL A 851 -4.15 0.11 -48.54
C VAL A 851 -3.27 -0.28 -49.73
N HIS A 852 -2.57 -1.40 -49.59
CA HIS A 852 -1.75 -2.01 -50.63
C HIS A 852 -2.35 -3.35 -51.03
N GLU A 853 -2.33 -3.65 -52.33
CA GLU A 853 -2.60 -4.99 -52.83
C GLU A 853 -1.29 -5.78 -52.85
N LEU A 854 -1.27 -6.90 -52.15
CA LEU A 854 -0.11 -7.78 -52.03
C LEU A 854 -0.44 -9.11 -52.71
N THR A 855 0.54 -9.68 -53.39
CA THR A 855 0.46 -11.06 -53.88
C THR A 855 1.75 -11.79 -53.54
N GLY A 856 1.63 -13.01 -53.03
CA GLY A 856 2.76 -13.86 -52.69
C GLY A 856 2.37 -15.33 -52.72
N THR A 857 3.37 -16.19 -52.72
CA THR A 857 3.22 -17.63 -52.87
C THR A 857 3.99 -18.39 -51.79
N GLY A 858 3.50 -19.55 -51.38
CA GLY A 858 4.19 -20.37 -50.40
C GLY A 858 3.52 -21.73 -50.20
N ASN A 859 4.06 -22.56 -49.30
CA ASN A 859 3.50 -23.88 -49.00
C ASN A 859 2.20 -23.84 -48.17
N GLY A 860 1.82 -22.67 -47.65
CA GLY A 860 0.57 -22.43 -46.94
C GLY A 860 0.19 -20.95 -46.91
N ALA A 861 -0.93 -20.63 -46.26
CA ALA A 861 -1.45 -19.26 -46.19
C ALA A 861 -0.48 -18.29 -45.50
N LEU A 862 0.15 -18.71 -44.39
CA LEU A 862 1.09 -17.89 -43.63
C LEU A 862 2.37 -17.58 -44.43
N SER A 863 2.98 -18.61 -45.05
CA SER A 863 4.17 -18.42 -45.88
C SER A 863 3.89 -17.56 -47.11
N ALA A 864 2.71 -17.71 -47.73
CA ALA A 864 2.33 -16.91 -48.89
C ALA A 864 2.10 -15.44 -48.54
N LEU A 865 1.58 -15.15 -47.34
CA LEU A 865 1.48 -13.78 -46.83
C LEU A 865 2.86 -13.17 -46.55
N ILE A 866 3.76 -13.93 -45.92
CA ILE A 866 5.13 -13.46 -45.62
C ILE A 866 5.86 -13.13 -46.93
N ASP A 867 5.78 -14.01 -47.93
CA ASP A 867 6.34 -13.77 -49.27
C ASP A 867 5.74 -12.52 -49.92
N ALA A 868 4.42 -12.31 -49.79
CA ALA A 868 3.74 -11.13 -50.32
C ALA A 868 4.23 -9.82 -49.67
N VAL A 869 4.47 -9.86 -48.35
CA VAL A 869 5.00 -8.72 -47.58
C VAL A 869 6.47 -8.47 -47.91
N GLU A 870 7.30 -9.52 -48.00
CA GLU A 870 8.72 -9.41 -48.37
C GLU A 870 8.87 -8.81 -49.77
N SER A 871 8.12 -9.34 -50.75
CA SER A 871 8.18 -8.88 -52.14
C SER A 871 7.75 -7.42 -52.31
N THR A 872 6.82 -6.94 -51.48
CA THR A 872 6.27 -5.58 -51.61
C THR A 872 7.02 -4.55 -50.77
N PHE A 873 7.43 -4.91 -49.55
CA PHE A 873 7.99 -3.98 -48.56
C PHE A 873 9.45 -4.27 -48.20
N GLY A 874 10.05 -5.36 -48.70
CA GLY A 874 11.43 -5.75 -48.40
C GLY A 874 11.65 -6.25 -46.96
N LEU A 875 10.57 -6.55 -46.23
CA LEU A 875 10.63 -7.02 -44.84
C LEU A 875 10.77 -8.55 -44.81
N LYS A 876 11.96 -9.02 -44.45
CA LYS A 876 12.23 -10.46 -44.29
C LYS A 876 11.81 -10.94 -42.91
N ALA A 877 11.05 -12.01 -42.86
CA ALA A 877 10.62 -12.63 -41.61
C ALA A 877 10.46 -14.14 -41.78
N GLU A 878 10.72 -14.89 -40.72
CA GLU A 878 10.47 -16.32 -40.68
C GLU A 878 9.70 -16.72 -39.43
N ILE A 879 8.78 -17.67 -39.56
CA ILE A 879 8.00 -18.21 -38.44
C ILE A 879 8.89 -19.14 -37.61
N ARG A 880 9.16 -18.77 -36.37
CA ARG A 880 9.84 -19.63 -35.40
C ARG A 880 8.86 -20.50 -34.61
N GLU A 881 7.70 -19.95 -34.27
CA GLU A 881 6.70 -20.64 -33.46
C GLU A 881 5.29 -20.23 -33.92
N TYR A 882 4.39 -21.22 -33.96
CA TYR A 882 2.97 -21.03 -34.20
C TYR A 882 2.19 -21.90 -33.23
N SER A 883 1.15 -21.35 -32.62
CA SER A 883 0.21 -22.10 -31.79
C SER A 883 -1.18 -21.49 -31.89
N GLU A 884 -2.20 -22.30 -31.62
CA GLU A 884 -3.59 -21.89 -31.74
C GLU A 884 -4.48 -22.66 -30.78
N HIS A 885 -5.53 -22.02 -30.30
CA HIS A 885 -6.58 -22.66 -29.53
C HIS A 885 -7.93 -21.97 -29.74
N ALA A 886 -9.01 -22.64 -29.35
CA ALA A 886 -10.35 -22.08 -29.38
C ALA A 886 -10.62 -21.24 -28.12
N ILE A 887 -11.20 -20.05 -28.30
CA ILE A 887 -11.76 -19.25 -27.21
C ILE A 887 -13.18 -19.75 -26.95
N THR A 888 -13.40 -20.35 -25.78
CA THR A 888 -14.69 -20.96 -25.40
C THR A 888 -15.43 -20.19 -24.30
N LYS A 889 -14.80 -19.18 -23.69
CA LYS A 889 -15.38 -18.32 -22.64
C LYS A 889 -15.90 -17.01 -23.24
N SER A 890 -16.98 -16.47 -22.69
CA SER A 890 -17.49 -15.14 -23.07
C SER A 890 -16.55 -14.06 -22.51
N SER A 891 -15.71 -13.45 -23.36
CA SER A 891 -14.79 -12.36 -22.99
C SER A 891 -15.24 -11.01 -23.55
N SER A 892 -14.61 -9.93 -23.07
CA SER A 892 -14.81 -8.55 -23.53
C SER A 892 -14.36 -8.29 -24.98
N LEU A 893 -13.68 -9.26 -25.61
CA LEU A 893 -13.22 -9.20 -27.00
C LEU A 893 -14.28 -9.75 -28.00
N GLN A 894 -15.53 -9.28 -27.93
CA GLN A 894 -16.49 -9.57 -29.01
C GLN A 894 -16.21 -8.67 -30.23
N THR A 895 -15.49 -9.20 -31.22
CA THR A 895 -15.36 -8.54 -32.53
C THR A 895 -16.69 -8.63 -33.27
N GLY A 896 -17.46 -7.54 -33.27
CA GLY A 896 -18.85 -7.52 -33.69
C GLY A 896 -19.10 -7.73 -35.20
N THR A 897 -20.24 -8.36 -35.50
CA THR A 897 -21.12 -7.94 -36.58
C THR A 897 -22.44 -7.46 -35.97
N ASN A 898 -22.74 -6.17 -36.07
CA ASN A 898 -24.10 -5.67 -35.94
C ASN A 898 -24.89 -6.15 -37.16
N THR A 899 -25.50 -7.33 -37.06
CA THR A 899 -26.67 -7.67 -37.87
C THR A 899 -27.87 -7.72 -36.94
N SER A 900 -28.69 -6.68 -37.03
CA SER A 900 -30.09 -6.79 -36.65
C SER A 900 -30.76 -7.84 -37.55
N SER A 901 -30.71 -9.11 -37.18
CA SER A 901 -31.60 -10.11 -37.75
C SER A 901 -31.74 -11.28 -36.79
N SER A 902 -32.96 -11.42 -36.28
CA SER A 902 -33.53 -12.66 -35.78
C SER A 902 -33.20 -13.84 -36.72
N ALA A 903 -32.20 -14.64 -36.38
CA ALA A 903 -32.00 -15.97 -36.94
C ALA A 903 -31.64 -16.93 -35.80
N ARG A 904 -32.63 -17.73 -35.39
CA ARG A 904 -32.44 -18.93 -34.55
C ARG A 904 -31.64 -19.93 -35.38
N GLY A 905 -30.33 -20.00 -35.14
CA GLY A 905 -29.44 -21.00 -35.71
C GLY A 905 -28.43 -21.46 -34.67
N ASN A 906 -28.37 -22.78 -34.43
CA ASN A 906 -27.44 -23.48 -33.55
C ASN A 906 -26.01 -23.52 -34.15
N GLY A 907 -25.37 -22.37 -34.34
CA GLY A 907 -23.96 -22.28 -34.75
C GLY A 907 -23.04 -22.07 -33.56
N SER A 908 -21.94 -22.82 -33.45
CA SER A 908 -20.95 -22.62 -32.37
C SER A 908 -20.33 -21.23 -32.47
N LYS A 909 -20.47 -20.41 -31.42
CA LYS A 909 -19.88 -19.07 -31.30
C LYS A 909 -18.36 -19.10 -30.97
N ALA A 910 -17.65 -20.15 -31.38
CA ALA A 910 -16.24 -20.33 -31.06
C ALA A 910 -15.36 -19.43 -31.95
N GLN A 911 -14.39 -18.75 -31.36
CA GLN A 911 -13.34 -18.02 -32.06
C GLN A 911 -12.01 -18.76 -31.95
N ALA A 912 -11.10 -18.55 -32.90
CA ALA A 912 -9.73 -19.03 -32.84
C ALA A 912 -8.79 -17.89 -32.41
N ALA A 913 -7.88 -18.19 -31.49
CA ALA A 913 -6.77 -17.33 -31.11
C ALA A 913 -5.45 -17.96 -31.59
N SER A 914 -4.80 -17.29 -32.53
CA SER A 914 -3.51 -17.71 -33.11
C SER A 914 -2.38 -16.85 -32.58
N TYR A 915 -1.24 -17.47 -32.29
CA TYR A 915 -0.01 -16.83 -31.83
C TYR A 915 1.13 -17.18 -32.78
N VAL A 916 1.84 -16.16 -33.28
CA VAL A 916 2.98 -16.34 -34.18
C VAL A 916 4.20 -15.60 -33.64
N GLU A 917 5.35 -16.26 -33.61
CA GLU A 917 6.64 -15.63 -33.38
C GLU A 917 7.42 -15.52 -34.71
N LEU A 918 7.72 -14.31 -35.13
CA LEU A 918 8.56 -14.02 -36.29
C LEU A 918 9.99 -13.65 -35.88
N ILE A 919 10.96 -14.06 -36.69
CA ILE A 919 12.38 -13.75 -36.48
C ILE A 919 13.00 -13.21 -37.77
N ASP A 920 14.05 -12.41 -37.63
CA ASP A 920 14.87 -11.97 -38.75
C ASP A 920 15.80 -13.11 -39.22
N PRO A 921 15.71 -13.54 -40.50
CA PRO A 921 16.59 -14.57 -41.07
C PRO A 921 18.09 -14.23 -40.98
N ALA A 922 18.48 -12.95 -40.98
CA ALA A 922 19.88 -12.53 -40.94
C ALA A 922 20.59 -12.84 -39.61
N HIS A 923 19.84 -13.11 -38.55
CA HIS A 923 20.36 -13.40 -37.20
C HIS A 923 20.42 -14.90 -36.89
N LYS A 924 20.28 -15.79 -37.89
CA LYS A 924 20.21 -17.24 -37.68
C LYS A 924 21.52 -17.92 -37.28
N GLU A 925 22.68 -17.33 -37.61
CA GLU A 925 23.96 -18.06 -37.51
C GLU A 925 25.11 -17.16 -37.03
N GLN A 926 25.17 -16.89 -35.72
CA GLN A 926 26.45 -16.64 -35.06
C GLN A 926 26.55 -17.56 -33.86
N VAL A 927 27.35 -18.62 -34.01
CA VAL A 927 27.64 -19.58 -32.95
C VAL A 927 28.44 -18.85 -31.86
N GLY A 928 27.79 -18.54 -30.73
CA GLY A 928 28.45 -18.03 -29.52
C GLY A 928 27.83 -16.80 -28.86
N GLU A 929 26.93 -16.05 -29.53
CA GLU A 929 26.27 -14.87 -28.94
C GLU A 929 24.74 -14.87 -29.13
N LYS A 930 24.06 -13.99 -28.38
CA LYS A 930 22.63 -13.95 -28.03
C LYS A 930 21.66 -14.44 -29.13
N LYS A 931 20.75 -15.35 -28.74
CA LYS A 931 19.61 -15.84 -29.56
C LYS A 931 18.91 -14.70 -30.31
N ALA A 932 18.67 -14.87 -31.61
CA ALA A 932 17.93 -13.92 -32.44
C ALA A 932 16.60 -13.48 -31.81
N GLN A 933 16.38 -12.16 -31.75
CA GLN A 933 15.21 -11.53 -31.17
C GLN A 933 13.94 -11.98 -31.93
N GLY A 934 12.96 -12.51 -31.19
CA GLY A 934 11.67 -12.95 -31.74
C GLY A 934 10.59 -11.91 -31.46
N PHE A 935 9.69 -11.73 -32.41
CA PHE A 935 8.59 -10.77 -32.37
C PHE A 935 7.26 -11.51 -32.40
N TRP A 936 6.49 -11.38 -31.33
CA TRP A 936 5.21 -12.05 -31.19
C TRP A 936 4.07 -11.22 -31.77
N GLY A 937 3.10 -11.91 -32.36
CA GLY A 937 1.83 -11.37 -32.82
C GLY A 937 0.67 -12.26 -32.42
N VAL A 938 -0.49 -11.65 -32.23
CA VAL A 938 -1.75 -12.31 -31.84
C VAL A 938 -2.82 -11.97 -32.86
N GLY A 939 -3.62 -12.96 -33.24
CA GLY A 939 -4.78 -12.77 -34.10
C GLY A 939 -5.97 -13.53 -33.56
N ILE A 940 -7.13 -12.86 -33.60
CA ILE A 940 -8.42 -13.44 -33.18
C ILE A 940 -9.40 -13.28 -34.33
N ASP A 941 -10.06 -14.38 -34.68
CA ASP A 941 -11.12 -14.41 -35.69
C ASP A 941 -12.02 -15.65 -35.49
N VAL A 942 -13.20 -15.66 -36.13
CA VAL A 942 -14.05 -16.86 -36.21
C VAL A 942 -13.47 -17.89 -37.18
N ASP A 943 -12.65 -17.45 -38.13
CA ASP A 943 -11.93 -18.29 -39.08
C ASP A 943 -10.46 -18.47 -38.67
N ILE A 944 -10.05 -19.74 -38.51
CA ILE A 944 -8.69 -20.14 -38.13
C ILE A 944 -7.63 -19.53 -39.05
N THR A 945 -7.87 -19.55 -40.36
CA THR A 945 -6.92 -19.02 -41.35
C THR A 945 -6.76 -17.51 -41.16
N THR A 946 -7.86 -16.80 -40.99
CA THR A 946 -7.89 -15.35 -40.79
C THR A 946 -7.24 -14.94 -39.47
N ALA A 947 -7.48 -15.69 -38.38
CA ALA A 947 -6.81 -15.48 -37.10
C ALA A 947 -5.29 -15.63 -37.25
N SER A 948 -4.83 -16.67 -37.96
CA SER A 948 -3.41 -16.91 -38.20
C SER A 948 -2.74 -15.82 -39.06
N LEU A 949 -3.42 -15.32 -40.11
CA LEU A 949 -2.94 -14.23 -40.95
C LEU A 949 -2.86 -12.91 -40.17
N LYS A 950 -3.85 -12.62 -39.33
CA LYS A 950 -3.83 -11.46 -38.42
C LYS A 950 -2.66 -11.52 -37.44
N ALA A 951 -2.36 -12.70 -36.89
CA ALA A 951 -1.22 -12.89 -35.99
C ALA A 951 0.12 -12.57 -36.67
N VAL A 952 0.31 -12.98 -37.94
CA VAL A 952 1.50 -12.62 -38.73
C VAL A 952 1.61 -11.10 -38.92
N LEU A 953 0.53 -10.43 -39.31
CA LEU A 953 0.53 -8.97 -39.51
C LEU A 953 0.77 -8.21 -38.20
N SER A 954 0.24 -8.71 -37.07
CA SER A 954 0.50 -8.19 -35.72
C SER A 954 1.99 -8.30 -35.38
N ALA A 955 2.62 -9.46 -35.63
CA ALA A 955 4.05 -9.66 -35.41
C ALA A 955 4.93 -8.76 -36.31
N LEU A 956 4.57 -8.61 -37.60
CA LEU A 956 5.25 -7.71 -38.54
C LEU A 956 5.14 -6.24 -38.14
N SER A 957 4.02 -5.84 -37.53
CA SER A 957 3.85 -4.48 -37.01
C SER A 957 4.83 -4.19 -35.86
N ASN A 958 5.17 -5.21 -35.07
CA ASN A 958 6.11 -5.12 -33.95
C ASN A 958 7.59 -5.21 -34.38
N ILE A 959 7.90 -5.93 -35.47
CA ILE A 959 9.26 -6.04 -36.05
C ILE A 959 9.85 -4.68 -36.42
N SER A 960 9.03 -3.77 -36.95
CA SER A 960 9.51 -2.56 -37.62
C SER A 960 9.91 -1.42 -36.66
N LYS A 961 9.42 -1.41 -35.39
CA LYS A 961 9.77 -0.41 -34.35
C LYS A 961 9.54 -0.91 -32.90
N PRO A 962 10.43 -1.72 -32.32
CA PRO A 962 10.26 -2.25 -30.96
C PRO A 962 10.14 -1.17 -29.86
N GLU A 963 10.82 -0.02 -30.01
CA GLU A 963 10.75 1.09 -29.02
C GLU A 963 9.41 1.85 -29.01
N ALA A 964 8.67 1.82 -30.12
CA ALA A 964 7.39 2.51 -30.23
C ALA A 964 6.29 1.78 -29.45
N VAL A 965 6.32 0.44 -29.43
CA VAL A 965 5.36 -0.42 -28.74
C VAL A 965 5.28 -0.09 -27.24
N ILE A 966 6.44 0.07 -26.59
CA ILE A 966 6.51 0.39 -25.16
C ILE A 966 6.05 1.83 -24.90
N SER A 967 6.38 2.76 -25.80
CA SER A 967 5.99 4.16 -25.67
C SER A 967 4.47 4.36 -25.81
N GLU A 968 3.85 3.62 -26.74
CA GLU A 968 2.39 3.58 -26.95
C GLU A 968 1.68 2.91 -25.75
N ALA A 969 2.22 1.80 -25.24
CA ALA A 969 1.72 1.15 -24.03
C ALA A 969 1.79 2.05 -22.78
N VAL A 970 2.89 2.80 -22.60
CA VAL A 970 3.00 3.80 -21.51
C VAL A 970 1.99 4.93 -21.70
N GLN A 971 1.76 5.41 -22.93
CA GLN A 971 0.76 6.45 -23.19
C GLN A 971 -0.64 6.00 -22.83
N ALA A 972 -0.95 4.73 -23.06
CA ALA A 972 -2.24 4.17 -22.72
C ALA A 972 -2.52 4.20 -21.23
N THR A 973 -1.54 3.87 -20.40
CA THR A 973 -1.67 3.96 -18.92
C THR A 973 -1.95 5.37 -18.38
N LYS A 974 -1.90 6.41 -19.23
CA LYS A 974 -2.21 7.81 -18.89
C LYS A 974 -3.63 8.25 -19.28
N GLN A 975 -4.33 7.47 -20.10
CA GLN A 975 -5.75 7.65 -20.40
C GLN A 975 -6.59 6.94 -19.35
#